data_AF-A0A1Z5THG1-F1
#
_entry.id   AF-A0A1Z5THG1-F1
#
_cell.length_a   1.000
_cell.length_b   1.000
_cell.length_c   1.000
_cell.angle_alpha   90.00
_cell.angle_beta   90.00
_cell.angle_gamma   90.00
#
_symmetry.space_group_name_H-M   'P 1'
#
loop_
_entity.id
_entity.type
_entity.pdbx_description
1 polymer ?
#
loop_
_entity_poly.entity_id
_entity_poly.type
_entity_poly.pdbx_seq_one_letter_code
_entity_poly.pdbx_strand_id
1 'polypeptide(L)'
;MPIPLQIAYKPIGKPEVGVNGYKAYNPHSEVLPKGWNGFNAKPLDSDIRVDHDVEIKMRDGVRLYCDVYRPEGTQDKVPAIISWSCYGKKYSALDMLHSVCVWACCVKRSDLSGLEKFEGLDPQKWCPRGYAIVSVDSRGSGHSDGSMEIMNSQDAEDCYDVIEALAGMDWCNGKVGMAGNSALAIIQWHAAALRPPHLAAIAPWEGSGDIYREQFFRGGVFTMSNFDLITHFILKSEKGGGLEDFAEMYRRHPLSNVYWEDKRVDMTKVQCPVYICGSDLSSIHPMGSVRGWMEVPHDKKWIRWSSFQEWYELYCQPDADEELRRFFDRYLRDESNGWEKTPKVRWSALQFGNKEAIHDIQYSDFPVPQTKYRELYLDGGKLSDGPPESSSVAQYNSEDGKSYASFSYTFEKRSRLLGLPKAVLHMSCLEHNDMSVFVILRKKDRDGNLLMHLAFPFDAMPYKTIEDIPEKERQSLNLHLGSTGVLRASHRAFDKKRSVHEQFPFHPHDKEEKIPPGEIVELEIGIWPMGVDFEEQETLEMQISGQFPSIAEYTAFSKPRPEDERNKGQHLGLSIIQGLGGLLTFYIPEYSKAGATYADITALMTYPTMFMGAGNLICMPIALAVGRRPVYLFSLALLIASSVLAAYAKDYNWHLGARMAMGLAVGNSEALVPMMISEIHFIHERAQHLMWQSPIAGAVGPGNWYNLGAALSAATLLFSIPFVPESRYERSLQAYGQAQVPSGTKDEEEYRPTGKTDVWEGIYCVRNTFQILLFPNVLWAFCLNGLTIGTNVSIGTTFGTVMTSAYGWPDRSSSYVNAGQIVVAIVGLPILGYGSDKLITWKASRNNGVHEPESRLMLLGLPLSVGVMGAVIYGQAAEYPEKLHWFAIVAAIAMYYFAFVGGNIAAITYLLDSYPARAGPCLIVITAFRGFVSFGVSYGISDFIESHGYDGCFGTFGGLTAAFAILAIPIYFFGKRIRRFTGKWSVKEKPTRPSMAR
;
A
#
# COMPACT_ATOMS: atom_id res chain seq x y z
N MET A 1 24.55 6.73 24.99
CA MET A 1 23.97 8.06 24.75
C MET A 1 24.07 8.32 23.25
N PRO A 2 22.98 8.65 22.54
CA PRO A 2 23.10 9.09 21.16
C PRO A 2 24.04 10.31 21.09
N ILE A 3 24.81 10.41 20.01
CA ILE A 3 25.73 11.54 19.79
C ILE A 3 24.90 12.83 19.78
N PRO A 4 25.26 13.88 20.53
CA PRO A 4 24.54 15.15 20.50
C PRO A 4 24.53 15.68 19.06
N LEU A 5 23.33 15.89 18.51
CA LEU A 5 23.12 16.44 17.18
C LEU A 5 23.30 17.96 17.27
N GLN A 6 24.15 18.54 16.42
CA GLN A 6 24.33 20.00 16.39
C GLN A 6 23.13 20.66 15.69
N ILE A 7 22.33 21.41 16.45
CA ILE A 7 21.22 22.21 15.93
C ILE A 7 21.78 23.41 15.16
N ALA A 8 21.27 23.63 13.94
CA ALA A 8 21.61 24.78 13.12
C ALA A 8 20.70 25.97 13.46
N TYR A 9 21.29 27.16 13.55
CA TYR A 9 20.55 28.40 13.76
C TYR A 9 20.87 29.41 12.67
N LYS A 10 19.86 30.15 12.21
CA LYS A 10 19.99 31.29 11.30
C LYS A 10 19.76 32.61 12.06
N PRO A 11 20.44 33.70 11.66
CA PRO A 11 20.21 35.00 12.25
C PRO A 11 18.80 35.51 11.90
N ILE A 12 18.20 36.27 12.82
CA ILE A 12 16.91 36.93 12.60
C ILE A 12 17.01 38.44 12.81
N GLY A 13 16.07 39.17 12.21
CA GLY A 13 16.05 40.63 12.26
C GLY A 13 15.73 41.17 13.66
N LYS A 14 16.14 42.41 13.91
CA LYS A 14 15.76 43.13 15.13
C LYS A 14 14.35 43.70 15.01
N PRO A 15 13.60 43.79 16.12
CA PRO A 15 12.32 44.49 16.12
C PRO A 15 12.53 46.00 15.98
N GLU A 16 11.59 46.68 15.34
CA GLU A 16 11.63 48.14 15.12
C GLU A 16 10.49 48.81 15.90
N VAL A 17 10.81 49.89 16.62
CA VAL A 17 9.81 50.61 17.44
C VAL A 17 8.70 51.15 16.54
N GLY A 18 7.45 50.83 16.87
CA GLY A 18 6.26 51.25 16.12
C GLY A 18 5.84 50.30 15.00
N VAL A 19 6.64 49.28 14.68
CA VAL A 19 6.27 48.21 13.74
C VAL A 19 5.65 47.06 14.53
N ASN A 20 4.51 46.52 14.08
CA ASN A 20 3.85 45.37 14.70
C ASN A 20 3.58 45.54 16.21
N GLY A 21 3.23 46.76 16.63
CA GLY A 21 3.00 47.08 18.05
C GLY A 21 4.24 47.05 18.94
N TYR A 22 5.45 46.82 18.41
CA TYR A 22 6.67 46.74 19.21
C TYR A 22 6.99 48.09 19.87
N LYS A 23 7.31 48.01 21.16
CA LYS A 23 7.83 49.11 21.98
C LYS A 23 9.16 48.67 22.57
N ALA A 24 10.09 49.60 22.74
CA ALA A 24 11.35 49.32 23.43
C ALA A 24 11.09 48.85 24.87
N TYR A 25 11.98 48.01 25.38
CA TYR A 25 11.94 47.48 26.74
C TYR A 25 11.77 48.63 27.76
N ASN A 26 10.66 48.59 28.48
CA ASN A 26 10.26 49.60 29.45
C ASN A 26 9.33 48.97 30.50
N PRO A 27 9.86 48.32 31.56
CA PRO A 27 9.04 47.75 32.62
C PRO A 27 8.28 48.83 33.38
N HIS A 28 6.96 48.80 33.30
CA HIS A 28 6.07 49.72 34.01
C HIS A 28 4.65 49.16 34.05
N SER A 29 3.80 49.75 34.88
CA SER A 29 2.36 49.46 34.89
C SER A 29 1.56 50.67 34.46
N GLU A 30 0.49 50.46 33.71
CA GLU A 30 -0.47 51.50 33.35
C GLU A 30 -1.91 50.97 33.43
N VAL A 31 -2.89 51.89 33.44
CA VAL A 31 -4.31 51.56 33.33
C VAL A 31 -4.82 52.16 32.03
N LEU A 32 -5.32 51.29 31.16
CA LEU A 32 -6.04 51.69 29.95
C LEU A 32 -7.51 51.89 30.33
N PRO A 33 -8.06 53.11 30.20
CA PRO A 33 -9.42 53.39 30.65
C PRO A 33 -10.46 52.78 29.72
N LYS A 34 -11.66 52.55 30.24
CA LYS A 34 -12.85 52.22 29.44
C LYS A 34 -13.01 53.21 28.28
N GLY A 35 -13.30 52.68 27.10
CA GLY A 35 -13.40 53.46 25.87
C GLY A 35 -12.06 53.75 25.19
N TRP A 36 -10.92 53.34 25.78
CA TRP A 36 -9.62 53.45 25.12
C TRP A 36 -9.63 52.73 23.78
N ASN A 37 -9.03 53.37 22.77
CA ASN A 37 -8.98 52.90 21.40
C ASN A 37 -7.67 53.36 20.72
N GLY A 38 -6.53 52.91 21.24
CA GLY A 38 -5.22 53.37 20.77
C GLY A 38 -4.83 52.88 19.37
N PHE A 39 -5.52 51.87 18.85
CA PHE A 39 -5.23 51.26 17.54
C PHE A 39 -6.28 51.53 16.47
N ASN A 40 -7.23 52.45 16.73
CA ASN A 40 -8.38 52.71 15.85
C ASN A 40 -9.10 51.41 15.46
N ALA A 41 -9.47 50.66 16.50
CA ALA A 41 -10.03 49.33 16.51
C ALA A 41 -11.18 49.27 17.54
N LYS A 42 -11.48 48.09 18.10
CA LYS A 42 -12.54 47.92 19.09
C LYS A 42 -12.20 48.64 20.43
N PRO A 43 -13.06 49.55 20.93
CA PRO A 43 -12.83 50.22 22.21
C PRO A 43 -12.93 49.28 23.43
N LEU A 44 -12.25 49.62 24.52
CA LEU A 44 -12.32 48.86 25.77
C LEU A 44 -13.68 48.98 26.47
N ASP A 45 -14.22 47.86 26.97
CA ASP A 45 -15.50 47.82 27.70
C ASP A 45 -15.35 48.12 29.21
N SER A 46 -14.15 47.93 29.75
CA SER A 46 -13.77 48.22 31.15
C SER A 46 -12.36 48.80 31.22
N ASP A 47 -12.00 49.32 32.39
CA ASP A 47 -10.61 49.65 32.69
C ASP A 47 -9.77 48.36 32.74
N ILE A 48 -8.60 48.38 32.11
CA ILE A 48 -7.66 47.25 32.05
C ILE A 48 -6.31 47.71 32.57
N ARG A 49 -5.79 47.01 33.57
CA ARG A 49 -4.42 47.17 34.02
C ARG A 49 -3.50 46.40 33.10
N VAL A 50 -2.40 47.04 32.69
CA VAL A 50 -1.33 46.40 31.94
C VAL A 50 -0.03 46.52 32.73
N ASP A 51 0.57 45.40 33.08
CA ASP A 51 1.91 45.33 33.62
C ASP A 51 2.85 44.92 32.46
N HIS A 52 3.67 45.85 31.98
CA HIS A 52 4.54 45.69 30.81
C HIS A 52 5.91 45.12 31.16
N ASP A 53 6.45 44.29 30.26
CA ASP A 53 7.80 43.74 30.33
C ASP A 53 8.11 43.06 31.68
N VAL A 54 7.13 42.32 32.21
CA VAL A 54 7.30 41.52 33.43
C VAL A 54 8.33 40.44 33.17
N GLU A 55 9.40 40.46 33.96
CA GLU A 55 10.49 39.49 33.86
C GLU A 55 10.13 38.19 34.60
N ILE A 56 10.30 37.05 33.92
CA ILE A 56 10.24 35.72 34.51
C ILE A 56 11.54 35.00 34.23
N LYS A 57 12.19 34.50 35.28
CA LYS A 57 13.47 33.79 35.18
C LYS A 57 13.23 32.28 35.12
N MET A 58 13.73 31.66 34.06
CA MET A 58 13.65 30.21 33.83
C MET A 58 14.64 29.46 34.73
N ARG A 59 14.47 28.13 34.85
CA ARG A 59 15.34 27.25 35.65
C ARG A 59 16.83 27.31 35.29
N ASP A 60 17.16 27.61 34.04
CA ASP A 60 18.52 27.73 33.53
C ASP A 60 19.09 29.16 33.65
N GLY A 61 18.28 30.09 34.16
CA GLY A 61 18.65 31.49 34.37
C GLY A 61 18.34 32.43 33.20
N VAL A 62 17.81 31.93 32.07
CA VAL A 62 17.30 32.77 30.99
C VAL A 62 16.12 33.61 31.48
N ARG A 63 16.06 34.86 31.01
CA ARG A 63 14.97 35.77 31.32
C ARG A 63 14.04 35.87 30.14
N LEU A 64 12.77 35.58 30.39
CA LEU A 64 11.67 35.81 29.46
C LEU A 64 10.88 37.03 29.91
N TYR A 65 10.25 37.71 28.95
CA TYR A 65 9.44 38.89 29.22
C TYR A 65 8.01 38.69 28.73
N CYS A 66 7.04 39.08 29.55
CA CYS A 66 5.63 39.04 29.20
C CYS A 66 4.91 40.35 29.52
N ASP A 67 3.78 40.57 28.87
CA ASP A 67 2.82 41.60 29.27
C ASP A 67 1.61 40.93 29.92
N VAL A 68 1.17 41.47 31.06
CA VAL A 68 0.02 40.96 31.82
C VAL A 68 -1.11 41.97 31.73
N TYR A 69 -2.21 41.58 31.09
CA TYR A 69 -3.45 42.35 31.01
C TYR A 69 -4.44 41.79 32.02
N ARG A 70 -4.99 42.60 32.90
CA ARG A 70 -5.93 42.14 33.93
C ARG A 70 -6.96 43.22 34.30
N PRO A 71 -8.09 42.84 34.93
CA PRO A 71 -9.09 43.80 35.37
C PRO A 71 -8.48 44.79 36.38
N GLU A 72 -8.71 46.08 36.18
CA GLU A 72 -8.29 47.10 37.17
C GLU A 72 -9.28 47.15 38.35
N GLY A 73 -8.78 47.41 39.57
CA GLY A 73 -9.61 47.62 40.76
C GLY A 73 -10.25 46.37 41.39
N THR A 74 -10.00 45.16 40.89
CA THR A 74 -10.48 43.92 41.53
C THR A 74 -9.70 43.62 42.82
N GLN A 75 -10.43 43.25 43.88
CA GLN A 75 -9.83 42.72 45.12
C GLN A 75 -9.66 41.20 45.06
N ASP A 76 -10.40 40.54 44.17
CA ASP A 76 -10.34 39.10 43.99
C ASP A 76 -9.16 38.72 43.10
N LYS A 77 -8.47 37.64 43.47
CA LYS A 77 -7.46 36.99 42.63
C LYS A 77 -8.14 36.38 41.41
N VAL A 78 -7.52 36.52 40.24
CA VAL A 78 -8.06 36.06 38.95
C VAL A 78 -7.22 34.92 38.35
N PRO A 79 -7.82 34.01 37.58
CA PRO A 79 -7.04 33.06 36.78
C PRO A 79 -6.28 33.74 35.64
N ALA A 80 -5.18 33.13 35.22
CA ALA A 80 -4.38 33.60 34.09
C ALA A 80 -4.58 32.69 32.86
N ILE A 81 -4.66 33.29 31.67
CA ILE A 81 -4.63 32.57 30.39
C ILE A 81 -3.38 33.02 29.63
N ILE A 82 -2.50 32.07 29.32
CA ILE A 82 -1.25 32.33 28.60
C ILE A 82 -1.48 32.30 27.09
N SER A 83 -0.92 33.30 26.41
CA SER A 83 -0.69 33.35 24.98
C SER A 83 0.82 33.25 24.70
N TRP A 84 1.28 32.05 24.33
CA TRP A 84 2.69 31.71 24.15
C TRP A 84 3.08 31.58 22.68
N SER A 85 4.04 32.40 22.22
CA SER A 85 4.76 32.14 20.96
C SER A 85 5.97 33.06 20.79
N CYS A 86 6.76 32.78 19.76
CA CYS A 86 7.86 33.62 19.30
C CYS A 86 7.43 34.82 18.45
N TYR A 87 6.13 35.11 18.31
CA TYR A 87 5.62 36.14 17.38
C TYR A 87 5.75 37.59 17.85
N GLY A 88 6.20 37.82 19.08
CA GLY A 88 6.13 39.13 19.73
C GLY A 88 4.87 39.26 20.58
N LYS A 89 5.02 39.74 21.82
CA LYS A 89 3.93 39.84 22.81
C LYS A 89 2.96 41.00 22.59
N LYS A 90 3.31 41.93 21.70
CA LYS A 90 2.49 43.09 21.31
C LYS A 90 2.02 43.07 19.85
N TYR A 91 2.40 42.04 19.10
CA TYR A 91 2.01 41.96 17.70
C TYR A 91 0.58 41.44 17.58
N SER A 92 -0.33 42.26 17.06
CA SER A 92 -1.76 41.96 16.94
C SER A 92 -2.14 41.43 15.57
N ALA A 93 -3.28 40.72 15.50
CA ALA A 93 -3.86 40.25 14.24
C ALA A 93 -4.31 41.39 13.31
N LEU A 94 -4.58 42.59 13.84
CA LEU A 94 -4.98 43.75 13.05
C LEU A 94 -3.94 44.15 12.01
N ASP A 95 -2.66 44.04 12.35
CA ASP A 95 -1.58 44.42 11.45
C ASP A 95 -1.23 43.26 10.52
N MET A 96 -1.21 42.03 11.02
CA MET A 96 -0.88 40.82 10.25
C MET A 96 -1.93 40.54 9.16
N LEU A 97 -3.20 40.37 9.56
CA LEU A 97 -4.24 39.93 8.64
C LEU A 97 -4.53 40.99 7.58
N HIS A 98 -4.63 42.26 7.96
CA HIS A 98 -4.94 43.34 7.02
C HIS A 98 -3.80 43.67 6.04
N SER A 99 -2.56 43.31 6.36
CA SER A 99 -1.40 43.59 5.50
C SER A 99 -1.05 42.43 4.57
N VAL A 100 -1.37 41.19 4.96
CA VAL A 100 -0.84 39.99 4.29
C VAL A 100 -1.94 39.08 3.74
N CYS A 101 -3.10 39.02 4.39
CA CYS A 101 -4.16 38.07 4.04
C CYS A 101 -5.23 38.70 3.17
N VAL A 102 -5.71 37.95 2.16
CA VAL A 102 -6.86 38.37 1.35
C VAL A 102 -8.08 38.61 2.25
N TRP A 103 -8.72 39.76 2.06
CA TRP A 103 -9.86 40.25 2.84
C TRP A 103 -9.63 40.29 4.36
N ALA A 104 -8.38 40.29 4.83
CA ALA A 104 -8.02 40.14 6.24
C ALA A 104 -8.69 38.91 6.90
N CYS A 105 -8.90 37.83 6.14
CA CYS A 105 -9.68 36.66 6.57
C CYS A 105 -11.06 37.03 7.14
N CYS A 106 -11.69 38.07 6.58
CA CYS A 106 -12.97 38.63 6.99
C CYS A 106 -13.02 39.13 8.46
N VAL A 107 -11.87 39.24 9.14
CA VAL A 107 -11.75 39.86 10.46
C VAL A 107 -11.70 41.38 10.29
N LYS A 108 -12.65 42.08 10.92
CA LYS A 108 -12.73 43.53 10.85
C LYS A 108 -11.93 44.15 12.00
N ARG A 109 -11.44 45.39 11.79
CA ARG A 109 -10.81 46.16 12.88
C ARG A 109 -11.74 46.38 14.10
N SER A 110 -13.06 46.32 13.90
CA SER A 110 -14.04 46.42 14.98
C SER A 110 -14.18 45.15 15.83
N ASP A 111 -13.60 44.03 15.39
CA ASP A 111 -13.75 42.73 16.07
C ASP A 111 -12.70 42.52 17.17
N LEU A 112 -11.60 43.30 17.12
CA LEU A 112 -10.41 43.20 17.96
C LEU A 112 -9.97 44.56 18.50
N SER A 113 -9.38 44.58 19.69
CA SER A 113 -8.87 45.80 20.32
C SER A 113 -7.49 46.23 19.83
N GLY A 114 -6.70 45.29 19.31
CA GLY A 114 -5.29 45.48 18.98
C GLY A 114 -4.35 45.23 20.16
N LEU A 115 -4.87 44.89 21.34
CA LEU A 115 -4.08 44.48 22.51
C LEU A 115 -3.77 42.99 22.51
N GLU A 116 -4.53 42.19 21.77
CA GLU A 116 -4.31 40.76 21.67
C GLU A 116 -2.95 40.46 21.03
N LYS A 117 -2.26 39.45 21.57
CA LYS A 117 -1.19 38.80 20.83
C LYS A 117 -1.82 38.11 19.61
N PHE A 118 -1.13 38.12 18.47
CA PHE A 118 -1.57 37.41 17.27
C PHE A 118 -1.85 35.95 17.62
N GLU A 119 -3.03 35.47 17.22
CA GLU A 119 -3.62 34.16 17.53
C GLU A 119 -4.08 33.96 18.99
N GLY A 120 -3.92 34.97 19.84
CA GLY A 120 -4.29 34.93 21.25
C GLY A 120 -5.68 35.50 21.53
N LEU A 121 -6.10 35.38 22.78
CA LEU A 121 -7.38 35.93 23.23
C LEU A 121 -7.29 37.45 23.42
N ASP A 122 -8.36 38.17 23.07
CA ASP A 122 -8.40 39.62 23.19
C ASP A 122 -8.63 40.08 24.66
N PRO A 123 -7.67 40.80 25.28
CA PRO A 123 -7.84 41.35 26.62
C PRO A 123 -9.12 42.18 26.78
N GLN A 124 -9.56 42.85 25.71
CA GLN A 124 -10.80 43.62 25.70
C GLN A 124 -12.04 42.78 26.00
N LYS A 125 -12.06 41.52 25.55
CA LYS A 125 -13.18 40.59 25.79
C LYS A 125 -13.02 39.85 27.12
N TRP A 126 -11.79 39.49 27.47
CA TRP A 126 -11.52 38.54 28.55
C TRP A 126 -11.21 39.18 29.91
N CYS A 127 -10.59 40.36 29.96
CA CYS A 127 -10.42 41.08 31.23
C CYS A 127 -11.78 41.42 31.88
N PRO A 128 -12.79 41.97 31.18
CA PRO A 128 -14.10 42.21 31.79
C PRO A 128 -14.79 40.94 32.35
N ARG A 129 -14.38 39.75 31.89
CA ARG A 129 -14.89 38.44 32.36
C ARG A 129 -14.17 37.94 33.62
N GLY A 130 -13.20 38.69 34.15
CA GLY A 130 -12.45 38.33 35.35
C GLY A 130 -11.25 37.43 35.09
N TYR A 131 -10.63 37.52 33.90
CA TYR A 131 -9.42 36.79 33.54
C TYR A 131 -8.24 37.74 33.35
N ALA A 132 -7.03 37.28 33.68
CA ALA A 132 -5.81 37.89 33.19
C ALA A 132 -5.38 37.22 31.87
N ILE A 133 -5.00 38.01 30.87
CA ILE A 133 -4.37 37.53 29.63
C ILE A 133 -2.88 37.84 29.72
N VAL A 134 -2.04 36.82 29.51
CA VAL A 134 -0.58 36.94 29.62
C VAL A 134 0.06 36.66 28.27
N SER A 135 0.56 37.70 27.63
CA SER A 135 1.26 37.62 26.35
C SER A 135 2.75 37.42 26.59
N VAL A 136 3.28 36.23 26.30
CA VAL A 136 4.66 35.86 26.61
C VAL A 136 5.52 35.87 25.35
N ASP A 137 6.67 36.54 25.39
CA ASP A 137 7.72 36.32 24.38
C ASP A 137 8.56 35.12 24.78
N SER A 138 8.45 34.04 23.99
CA SER A 138 9.24 32.83 24.20
C SER A 138 10.74 33.11 24.03
N ARG A 139 11.58 32.14 24.43
CA ARG A 139 13.04 32.25 24.38
C ARG A 139 13.53 32.78 23.04
N GLY A 140 14.45 33.75 23.10
CA GLY A 140 15.02 34.43 21.93
C GLY A 140 14.09 35.40 21.19
N SER A 141 12.80 35.48 21.51
CA SER A 141 11.84 36.41 20.90
C SER A 141 11.82 37.77 21.59
N GLY A 142 11.67 38.83 20.78
CA GLY A 142 11.58 40.20 21.29
C GLY A 142 12.79 40.53 22.16
N HIS A 143 12.56 40.82 23.44
CA HIS A 143 13.61 41.13 24.41
C HIS A 143 14.08 39.93 25.26
N SER A 144 13.44 38.76 25.12
CA SER A 144 13.79 37.55 25.86
C SER A 144 15.20 37.05 25.51
N ASP A 145 15.92 36.53 26.51
CA ASP A 145 17.28 35.98 26.32
C ASP A 145 17.23 34.67 25.50
N GLY A 146 18.39 34.24 24.98
CA GLY A 146 18.55 32.93 24.31
C GLY A 146 18.31 32.94 22.79
N SER A 147 18.06 31.75 22.24
CA SER A 147 17.73 31.52 20.82
C SER A 147 16.35 30.88 20.72
N MET A 148 15.63 31.15 19.63
CA MET A 148 14.29 30.62 19.40
C MET A 148 14.38 29.13 19.08
N GLU A 149 13.89 28.32 20.02
CA GLU A 149 13.67 26.89 19.88
C GLU A 149 12.18 26.66 19.66
N ILE A 150 11.82 26.00 18.57
CA ILE A 150 10.42 25.97 18.10
C ILE A 150 9.81 24.62 18.43
N MET A 151 8.82 24.61 19.34
CA MET A 151 7.94 23.47 19.63
C MET A 151 8.72 22.20 19.97
N ASN A 152 9.71 22.33 20.84
CA ASN A 152 10.58 21.24 21.28
C ASN A 152 10.50 21.10 22.81
N SER A 153 11.31 20.21 23.40
CA SER A 153 11.29 20.02 24.86
C SER A 153 11.69 21.28 25.64
N GLN A 154 12.62 22.09 25.14
CA GLN A 154 13.06 23.33 25.82
C GLN A 154 11.96 24.40 25.84
N ASP A 155 11.28 24.62 24.71
CA ASP A 155 10.16 25.56 24.60
C ASP A 155 9.01 25.15 25.56
N ALA A 156 8.78 23.84 25.70
CA ALA A 156 7.82 23.29 26.64
C ALA A 156 8.22 23.50 28.11
N GLU A 157 9.50 23.32 28.44
CA GLU A 157 10.04 23.53 29.79
C GLU A 157 10.00 25.00 30.21
N ASP A 158 10.29 25.92 29.29
CA ASP A 158 10.16 27.35 29.54
C ASP A 158 8.69 27.73 29.78
N CYS A 159 7.77 27.14 29.00
CA CYS A 159 6.35 27.33 29.20
C CYS A 159 5.88 26.80 30.57
N TYR A 160 6.39 25.65 31.00
CA TYR A 160 6.18 25.11 32.34
C TYR A 160 6.61 26.10 33.42
N ASP A 161 7.83 26.66 33.30
CA ASP A 161 8.38 27.58 34.30
C ASP A 161 7.54 28.88 34.39
N VAL A 162 7.05 29.39 33.25
CA VAL A 162 6.15 30.54 33.23
C VAL A 162 4.79 30.22 33.88
N ILE A 163 4.21 29.05 33.63
CA ILE A 163 2.95 28.63 34.26
C ILE A 163 3.09 28.67 35.79
N GLU A 164 4.16 28.06 36.33
CA GLU A 164 4.37 27.98 37.77
C GLU A 164 4.71 29.36 38.39
N ALA A 165 5.45 30.21 37.67
CA ALA A 165 5.74 31.56 38.12
C ALA A 165 4.47 32.44 38.19
N LEU A 166 3.60 32.36 37.19
CA LEU A 166 2.33 33.10 37.16
C LEU A 166 1.38 32.65 38.28
N ALA A 167 1.29 31.33 38.51
CA ALA A 167 0.47 30.78 39.58
C ALA A 167 0.88 31.29 40.98
N GLY A 168 2.16 31.62 41.16
CA GLY A 168 2.70 32.19 42.40
C GLY A 168 2.52 33.70 42.57
N MET A 169 2.03 34.42 41.55
CA MET A 169 1.84 35.87 41.65
C MET A 169 0.69 36.24 42.59
N ASP A 170 0.80 37.39 43.25
CA ASP A 170 -0.13 37.84 44.29
C ASP A 170 -1.56 38.05 43.77
N TRP A 171 -1.71 38.50 42.52
CA TRP A 171 -2.99 38.68 41.82
C TRP A 171 -3.58 37.39 41.23
N CYS A 172 -2.79 36.32 41.08
CA CYS A 172 -3.26 35.07 40.47
C CYS A 172 -3.99 34.20 41.50
N ASN A 173 -5.06 33.52 41.09
CA ASN A 173 -5.80 32.58 41.92
C ASN A 173 -5.15 31.19 42.02
N GLY A 174 -3.94 31.02 41.44
CA GLY A 174 -3.22 29.76 41.39
C GLY A 174 -3.64 28.84 40.24
N LYS A 175 -4.54 29.25 39.36
CA LYS A 175 -4.96 28.47 38.18
C LYS A 175 -4.59 29.17 36.89
N VAL A 176 -3.86 28.43 36.05
CA VAL A 176 -3.41 28.90 34.75
C VAL A 176 -4.05 28.05 33.66
N GLY A 177 -4.54 28.69 32.61
CA GLY A 177 -4.95 28.04 31.38
C GLY A 177 -4.11 28.49 30.19
N MET A 178 -4.23 27.78 29.07
CA MET A 178 -3.65 28.19 27.80
C MET A 178 -4.72 28.20 26.72
N ALA A 179 -4.68 29.19 25.84
CA ALA A 179 -5.57 29.31 24.71
C ALA A 179 -4.90 30.07 23.57
N GLY A 180 -5.32 29.76 22.35
CA GLY A 180 -4.89 30.43 21.15
C GLY A 180 -4.81 29.49 19.97
N ASN A 181 -4.52 30.07 18.81
CA ASN A 181 -4.49 29.40 17.53
C ASN A 181 -3.07 28.92 17.13
N SER A 182 -2.94 28.03 16.15
CA SER A 182 -1.68 27.67 15.47
C SER A 182 -0.48 27.49 16.43
N ALA A 183 0.52 28.39 16.45
CA ALA A 183 1.67 28.23 17.34
C ALA A 183 1.30 28.26 18.82
N LEU A 184 0.33 29.11 19.19
CA LEU A 184 -0.20 29.20 20.55
C LEU A 184 -1.01 27.94 20.91
N ALA A 185 -1.47 27.16 19.93
CA ALA A 185 -2.14 25.88 20.14
C ALA A 185 -1.15 24.71 20.22
N ILE A 186 -0.17 24.66 19.32
CA ILE A 186 0.84 23.58 19.25
C ILE A 186 1.57 23.45 20.59
N ILE A 187 2.05 24.57 21.14
CA ILE A 187 2.81 24.55 22.40
C ILE A 187 1.98 24.06 23.59
N GLN A 188 0.65 24.22 23.58
CA GLN A 188 -0.20 23.76 24.69
C GLN A 188 -0.09 22.26 24.88
N TRP A 189 0.01 21.50 23.78
CA TRP A 189 0.19 20.06 23.85
C TRP A 189 1.50 19.69 24.53
N HIS A 190 2.59 20.34 24.10
CA HIS A 190 3.93 20.09 24.62
C HIS A 190 4.03 20.47 26.11
N ALA A 191 3.54 21.65 26.49
CA ALA A 191 3.52 22.12 27.87
C ALA A 191 2.64 21.20 28.75
N ALA A 192 1.44 20.84 28.30
CA ALA A 192 0.54 19.97 29.06
C ALA A 192 1.07 18.55 29.24
N ALA A 193 1.86 18.03 28.30
CA ALA A 193 2.52 16.73 28.42
C ALA A 193 3.57 16.70 29.56
N LEU A 194 4.12 17.85 29.96
CA LEU A 194 5.00 17.98 31.13
C LEU A 194 4.23 17.99 32.46
N ARG A 195 2.91 18.16 32.42
CA ARG A 195 2.00 18.18 33.57
C ARG A 195 2.36 19.23 34.64
N PRO A 196 2.42 20.53 34.29
CA PRO A 196 2.57 21.59 35.29
C PRO A 196 1.44 21.52 36.34
N PRO A 197 1.73 21.51 37.64
CA PRO A 197 0.73 21.40 38.69
C PRO A 197 -0.38 22.47 38.62
N HIS A 198 -0.06 23.69 38.19
CA HIS A 198 -1.00 24.80 38.14
C HIS A 198 -1.66 24.99 36.76
N LEU A 199 -1.33 24.15 35.77
CA LEU A 199 -2.02 24.12 34.48
C LEU A 199 -3.37 23.41 34.64
N ALA A 200 -4.41 24.20 34.81
CA ALA A 200 -5.75 23.71 35.15
C ALA A 200 -6.59 23.33 33.92
N ALA A 201 -6.32 23.88 32.73
CA ALA A 201 -6.98 23.51 31.48
C ALA A 201 -6.23 24.05 30.24
N ILE A 202 -6.37 23.38 29.09
CA ILE A 202 -5.89 23.88 27.79
C ILE A 202 -7.01 23.95 26.76
N ALA A 203 -6.93 24.92 25.85
CA ALA A 203 -7.84 25.10 24.73
C ALA A 203 -7.07 25.32 23.41
N PRO A 204 -6.52 24.24 22.82
CA PRO A 204 -5.79 24.32 21.56
C PRO A 204 -6.78 24.53 20.40
N TRP A 205 -6.74 25.72 19.80
CA TRP A 205 -7.45 26.05 18.58
C TRP A 205 -6.55 25.73 17.39
N GLU A 206 -6.86 24.72 16.58
CA GLU A 206 -6.08 24.36 15.38
C GLU A 206 -4.57 24.20 15.69
N GLY A 207 -4.21 23.17 16.45
CA GLY A 207 -2.83 22.90 16.86
C GLY A 207 -2.29 21.57 16.35
N SER A 208 -1.19 21.60 15.58
CA SER A 208 -0.39 20.41 15.21
C SER A 208 0.20 19.71 16.46
N GLY A 209 0.44 18.40 16.37
CA GLY A 209 1.09 17.59 17.40
C GLY A 209 2.36 16.86 16.94
N ASP A 210 2.77 17.04 15.69
CA ASP A 210 4.00 16.49 15.10
C ASP A 210 4.38 17.41 13.95
N ILE A 211 5.02 18.54 14.26
CA ILE A 211 5.33 19.55 13.23
C ILE A 211 6.28 19.01 12.16
N TYR A 212 7.04 17.94 12.45
CA TYR A 212 7.80 17.22 11.43
C TYR A 212 6.85 16.57 10.42
N ARG A 213 5.90 15.70 10.82
CA ARG A 213 5.04 14.96 9.88
C ARG A 213 3.81 15.73 9.39
N GLU A 214 3.41 16.77 10.09
CA GLU A 214 2.16 17.49 9.84
C GLU A 214 2.40 18.83 9.10
N GLN A 215 3.57 19.46 9.29
CA GLN A 215 3.91 20.74 8.64
C GLN A 215 5.10 20.64 7.69
N PHE A 216 6.27 20.23 8.20
CA PHE A 216 7.53 20.41 7.47
C PHE A 216 7.91 19.25 6.55
N PHE A 217 7.54 18.01 6.87
CA PHE A 217 7.90 16.76 6.16
C PHE A 217 6.68 15.86 5.94
N ARG A 218 5.58 16.45 5.49
CA ARG A 218 4.36 15.68 5.28
C ARG A 218 4.60 14.58 4.24
N GLY A 219 4.44 13.33 4.66
CA GLY A 219 4.70 12.16 3.81
C GLY A 219 6.17 12.00 3.38
N GLY A 220 7.14 12.63 4.06
CA GLY A 220 8.55 12.63 3.65
C GLY A 220 8.90 13.68 2.58
N VAL A 221 7.96 14.56 2.23
CA VAL A 221 8.20 15.71 1.34
C VAL A 221 8.45 16.94 2.19
N PHE A 222 9.65 17.52 2.08
CA PHE A 222 9.98 18.72 2.85
C PHE A 222 9.43 20.00 2.21
N THR A 223 8.83 20.86 3.03
CA THR A 223 8.39 22.20 2.67
C THR A 223 8.60 23.16 3.83
N MET A 224 9.07 24.39 3.55
CA MET A 224 9.10 25.46 4.56
C MET A 224 7.70 26.01 4.84
N SER A 225 6.70 25.65 4.01
CA SER A 225 5.32 26.10 4.13
C SER A 225 5.23 27.61 4.40
N ASN A 226 4.45 28.04 5.39
CA ASN A 226 4.26 29.43 5.79
C ASN A 226 5.36 29.94 6.72
N PHE A 227 6.25 29.05 7.16
CA PHE A 227 7.26 29.40 8.14
C PHE A 227 8.24 30.43 7.60
N ASP A 228 8.57 30.43 6.30
CA ASP A 228 9.43 31.48 5.73
C ASP A 228 8.79 32.88 5.83
N LEU A 229 7.48 32.99 5.56
CA LEU A 229 6.72 34.23 5.73
C LEU A 229 6.76 34.67 7.21
N ILE A 230 6.50 33.75 8.12
CA ILE A 230 6.57 33.98 9.57
C ILE A 230 7.97 34.47 9.97
N THR A 231 9.03 33.79 9.53
CA THR A 231 10.42 34.19 9.86
C THR A 231 10.78 35.57 9.30
N HIS A 232 10.25 35.94 8.14
CA HIS A 232 10.57 37.20 7.48
C HIS A 232 9.84 38.38 8.13
N PHE A 233 8.52 38.28 8.32
CA PHE A 233 7.68 39.40 8.76
C PHE A 233 7.46 39.44 10.27
N ILE A 234 7.46 38.29 10.94
CA ILE A 234 6.94 38.15 12.30
C ILE A 234 8.08 38.00 13.32
N LEU A 235 8.97 37.03 13.10
CA LEU A 235 9.97 36.68 14.12
C LEU A 235 11.09 37.72 14.19
N LYS A 236 11.29 38.29 15.38
CA LYS A 236 12.33 39.30 15.67
C LYS A 236 13.02 39.02 17.00
N SER A 237 14.30 39.38 17.11
CA SER A 237 15.09 39.29 18.34
C SER A 237 15.96 40.54 18.53
N GLU A 238 15.85 41.18 19.69
CA GLU A 238 16.66 42.34 20.07
C GLU A 238 18.09 41.94 20.42
N LYS A 239 18.25 40.81 21.12
CA LYS A 239 19.53 40.33 21.68
C LYS A 239 20.38 39.51 20.69
N GLY A 240 19.97 39.47 19.42
CA GLY A 240 20.70 38.73 18.38
C GLY A 240 20.64 37.22 18.54
N GLY A 241 19.60 36.70 19.20
CA GLY A 241 19.33 35.26 19.27
C GLY A 241 19.12 34.67 17.89
N GLY A 242 19.53 33.42 17.70
CA GLY A 242 19.29 32.69 16.45
C GLY A 242 17.89 32.06 16.43
N LEU A 243 17.43 31.68 15.25
CA LEU A 243 16.25 30.83 15.06
C LEU A 243 16.68 29.48 14.50
N GLU A 244 16.11 28.39 15.01
CA GLU A 244 16.32 27.06 14.42
C GLU A 244 16.14 27.08 12.89
N ASP A 245 17.15 26.62 12.17
CA ASP A 245 17.16 26.58 10.71
C ASP A 245 16.68 25.20 10.22
N PHE A 246 15.36 25.05 10.09
CA PHE A 246 14.75 23.79 9.63
C PHE A 246 15.23 23.34 8.24
N ALA A 247 15.54 24.28 7.34
CA ALA A 247 16.04 23.95 6.00
C ALA A 247 17.46 23.39 6.06
N GLU A 248 18.33 24.00 6.88
CA GLU A 248 19.68 23.49 7.10
C GLU A 248 19.68 22.18 7.90
N MET A 249 18.76 22.04 8.87
CA MET A 249 18.56 20.78 9.59
C MET A 249 18.10 19.66 8.66
N TYR A 250 17.18 19.94 7.74
CA TYR A 250 16.80 19.00 6.69
C TYR A 250 17.99 18.61 5.80
N ARG A 251 18.74 19.60 5.31
CA ARG A 251 19.90 19.37 4.44
C ARG A 251 20.95 18.47 5.09
N ARG A 252 21.14 18.58 6.41
CA ARG A 252 22.08 17.74 7.17
C ARG A 252 21.48 16.38 7.53
N HIS A 253 20.21 16.36 7.91
CA HIS A 253 19.53 15.22 8.51
C HIS A 253 18.09 15.10 7.98
N PRO A 254 17.91 14.55 6.75
CA PRO A 254 16.61 14.51 6.08
C PRO A 254 15.66 13.42 6.62
N LEU A 255 16.17 12.47 7.38
CA LEU A 255 15.40 11.40 8.01
C LEU A 255 15.04 11.76 9.45
N SER A 256 13.94 11.20 9.93
CA SER A 256 13.57 11.31 11.34
C SER A 256 14.73 10.83 12.23
N ASN A 257 15.00 11.62 13.25
CA ASN A 257 16.06 11.41 14.23
C ASN A 257 15.66 12.09 15.54
N VAL A 258 16.55 12.09 16.54
CA VAL A 258 16.27 12.66 17.87
C VAL A 258 15.82 14.13 17.85
N TYR A 259 16.30 14.95 16.91
CA TYR A 259 15.87 16.35 16.78
C TYR A 259 14.45 16.47 16.24
N TRP A 260 14.08 15.67 15.24
CA TRP A 260 12.73 15.70 14.67
C TRP A 260 11.70 15.03 15.59
N GLU A 261 12.07 13.94 16.28
CA GLU A 261 11.18 13.29 17.24
C GLU A 261 10.94 14.13 18.50
N ASP A 262 11.86 15.02 18.89
CA ASP A 262 11.64 15.97 20.00
C ASP A 262 10.53 17.00 19.71
N LYS A 263 10.19 17.16 18.42
CA LYS A 263 9.12 18.04 17.94
C LYS A 263 7.79 17.32 17.74
N ARG A 264 7.69 16.07 18.21
CA ARG A 264 6.46 15.28 18.26
C ARG A 264 6.05 15.10 19.72
N VAL A 265 4.94 15.71 20.10
CA VAL A 265 4.40 15.56 21.45
C VAL A 265 3.79 14.17 21.68
N ASP A 266 4.00 13.65 22.89
CA ASP A 266 3.29 12.49 23.43
C ASP A 266 2.03 12.94 24.19
N MET A 267 0.92 13.04 23.46
CA MET A 267 -0.37 13.52 24.01
C MET A 267 -0.98 12.57 25.04
N THR A 268 -0.48 11.33 25.14
CA THR A 268 -0.94 10.37 26.16
C THR A 268 -0.55 10.80 27.58
N LYS A 269 0.36 11.77 27.72
CA LYS A 269 0.79 12.34 29.00
C LYS A 269 -0.08 13.49 29.50
N VAL A 270 -0.97 14.02 28.66
CA VAL A 270 -1.84 15.15 29.02
C VAL A 270 -2.88 14.70 30.05
N GLN A 271 -2.98 15.43 31.17
CA GLN A 271 -3.87 15.10 32.29
C GLN A 271 -4.89 16.19 32.62
N CYS A 272 -4.66 17.43 32.17
CA CYS A 272 -5.59 18.53 32.38
C CYS A 272 -6.76 18.44 31.39
N PRO A 273 -7.94 18.99 31.74
CA PRO A 273 -9.05 19.18 30.81
C PRO A 273 -8.62 19.87 29.51
N VAL A 274 -9.19 19.40 28.38
CA VAL A 274 -8.84 19.87 27.04
C VAL A 274 -10.10 20.28 26.27
N TYR A 275 -10.09 21.46 25.64
CA TYR A 275 -11.11 21.84 24.66
C TYR A 275 -10.49 22.14 23.29
N ILE A 276 -10.69 21.22 22.35
CA ILE A 276 -10.02 21.19 21.05
C ILE A 276 -10.89 21.86 20.01
N CYS A 277 -10.31 22.75 19.20
CA CYS A 277 -10.89 23.18 17.93
C CYS A 277 -10.03 22.70 16.74
N GLY A 278 -10.67 22.34 15.63
CA GLY A 278 -10.00 22.01 14.37
C GLY A 278 -10.94 22.22 13.19
N SER A 279 -10.45 22.13 11.96
CA SER A 279 -11.28 22.20 10.75
C SER A 279 -10.70 21.36 9.62
N ASP A 280 -11.48 21.18 8.55
CA ASP A 280 -10.99 20.60 7.29
C ASP A 280 -10.13 21.59 6.48
N LEU A 281 -10.10 22.87 6.88
CA LEU A 281 -9.64 23.98 6.05
C LEU A 281 -8.14 24.25 6.21
N SER A 282 -7.59 24.02 7.40
CA SER A 282 -6.17 24.27 7.67
C SER A 282 -5.27 23.31 6.89
N SER A 283 -4.19 23.85 6.32
CA SER A 283 -3.16 23.09 5.59
C SER A 283 -2.06 22.52 6.50
N ILE A 284 -2.17 22.74 7.82
CA ILE A 284 -1.12 22.46 8.82
C ILE A 284 -1.64 21.67 10.03
N HIS A 285 -2.77 22.10 10.59
CA HIS A 285 -3.22 21.72 11.93
C HIS A 285 -4.21 20.54 12.08
N PRO A 286 -5.02 20.14 11.08
CA PRO A 286 -6.16 19.24 11.29
C PRO A 286 -5.79 17.92 11.98
N MET A 287 -4.68 17.30 11.58
CA MET A 287 -4.25 16.04 12.17
C MET A 287 -3.82 16.16 13.62
N GLY A 288 -3.25 17.29 14.04
CA GLY A 288 -2.91 17.52 15.45
C GLY A 288 -4.14 17.62 16.33
N SER A 289 -5.19 18.32 15.87
CA SER A 289 -6.47 18.38 16.58
C SER A 289 -7.15 17.00 16.66
N VAL A 290 -7.14 16.22 15.57
CA VAL A 290 -7.64 14.82 15.57
C VAL A 290 -6.84 13.95 16.55
N ARG A 291 -5.50 14.04 16.51
CA ARG A 291 -4.64 13.28 17.43
C ARG A 291 -4.88 13.68 18.89
N GLY A 292 -5.11 14.95 19.17
CA GLY A 292 -5.49 15.42 20.51
C GLY A 292 -6.75 14.72 21.01
N TRP A 293 -7.76 14.55 20.14
CA TRP A 293 -8.94 13.77 20.49
C TRP A 293 -8.63 12.28 20.71
N MET A 294 -7.84 11.67 19.83
CA MET A 294 -7.59 10.22 19.83
C MET A 294 -6.59 9.75 20.90
N GLU A 295 -5.57 10.54 21.23
CA GLU A 295 -4.43 10.14 22.07
C GLU A 295 -4.57 10.57 23.55
N VAL A 296 -5.29 11.67 23.85
CA VAL A 296 -5.48 12.11 25.25
C VAL A 296 -6.25 11.04 26.03
N PRO A 297 -5.75 10.55 27.18
CA PRO A 297 -6.17 9.27 27.75
C PRO A 297 -7.42 9.33 28.64
N HIS A 298 -8.11 10.48 28.72
CA HIS A 298 -9.21 10.69 29.66
C HIS A 298 -10.41 11.39 29.03
N ASP A 299 -11.56 11.29 29.68
CA ASP A 299 -12.84 11.79 29.16
C ASP A 299 -13.07 13.29 29.39
N LYS A 300 -12.19 14.00 30.12
CA LYS A 300 -12.27 15.47 30.27
C LYS A 300 -11.74 16.20 29.03
N LYS A 301 -12.14 15.75 27.85
CA LYS A 301 -11.83 16.33 26.55
C LYS A 301 -13.10 16.60 25.76
N TRP A 302 -13.09 17.64 24.95
CA TRP A 302 -14.15 18.01 24.01
C TRP A 302 -13.50 18.42 22.70
N ILE A 303 -14.12 18.09 21.56
CA ILE A 303 -13.69 18.55 20.24
C ILE A 303 -14.86 19.22 19.51
N ARG A 304 -14.57 20.41 18.99
CA ARG A 304 -15.42 21.18 18.08
C ARG A 304 -14.70 21.26 16.73
N TRP A 305 -15.36 20.80 15.68
CA TRP A 305 -14.85 20.91 14.31
C TRP A 305 -15.57 22.06 13.60
N SER A 306 -14.82 23.11 13.28
CA SER A 306 -15.34 24.29 12.59
C SER A 306 -15.36 24.08 11.07
N SER A 307 -16.20 24.86 10.40
CA SER A 307 -16.19 25.03 8.94
C SER A 307 -15.72 26.43 8.54
N PHE A 308 -15.14 27.18 9.47
CA PHE A 308 -14.61 28.52 9.23
C PHE A 308 -13.11 28.55 9.40
N GLN A 309 -12.49 29.50 8.70
CA GLN A 309 -11.08 29.80 8.82
C GLN A 309 -10.74 30.09 10.29
N GLU A 310 -9.61 29.57 10.74
CA GLU A 310 -9.22 29.49 12.15
C GLU A 310 -9.19 30.84 12.92
N TRP A 311 -8.73 31.94 12.31
CA TRP A 311 -8.74 33.26 12.95
C TRP A 311 -10.14 33.86 12.97
N TYR A 312 -10.94 33.60 11.94
CA TYR A 312 -12.34 34.01 11.92
C TYR A 312 -13.16 33.25 12.97
N GLU A 313 -12.94 31.94 13.14
CA GLU A 313 -13.52 31.15 14.23
C GLU A 313 -13.15 31.73 15.60
N LEU A 314 -11.88 32.06 15.82
CA LEU A 314 -11.42 32.59 17.11
C LEU A 314 -11.97 33.99 17.42
N TYR A 315 -11.98 34.91 16.45
CA TYR A 315 -12.26 36.32 16.72
C TYR A 315 -13.71 36.73 16.47
N CYS A 316 -14.38 36.08 15.52
CA CYS A 316 -15.65 36.55 14.99
C CYS A 316 -16.83 35.65 15.37
N GLN A 317 -16.63 34.39 15.79
CA GLN A 317 -17.73 33.47 16.13
C GLN A 317 -18.17 33.61 17.60
N PRO A 318 -19.38 34.13 17.88
CA PRO A 318 -19.81 34.39 19.26
C PRO A 318 -20.07 33.11 20.07
N ASP A 319 -20.52 32.04 19.42
CA ASP A 319 -20.78 30.76 20.07
C ASP A 319 -19.47 30.07 20.49
N ALA A 320 -18.44 30.12 19.64
CA ALA A 320 -17.09 29.63 19.96
C ALA A 320 -16.50 30.37 21.17
N ASP A 321 -16.57 31.71 21.18
CA ASP A 321 -16.10 32.56 22.29
C ASP A 321 -16.85 32.30 23.61
N GLU A 322 -18.18 32.16 23.55
CA GLU A 322 -19.00 31.87 24.72
C GLU A 322 -18.74 30.46 25.28
N GLU A 323 -18.55 29.47 24.42
CA GLU A 323 -18.21 28.11 24.85
C GLU A 323 -16.82 28.03 25.48
N LEU A 324 -15.83 28.72 24.90
CA LEU A 324 -14.50 28.81 25.48
C LEU A 324 -14.55 29.48 26.86
N ARG A 325 -15.36 30.53 27.02
CA ARG A 325 -15.59 31.17 28.32
C ARG A 325 -16.17 30.18 29.33
N ARG A 326 -17.23 29.44 28.97
CA ARG A 326 -17.85 28.45 29.85
C ARG A 326 -16.89 27.32 30.23
N PHE A 327 -16.06 26.86 29.29
CA PHE A 327 -15.01 25.89 29.59
C PHE A 327 -14.02 26.41 30.64
N PHE A 328 -13.52 27.63 30.48
CA PHE A 328 -12.59 28.20 31.44
C PHE A 328 -13.23 28.58 32.77
N ASP A 329 -14.46 29.08 32.81
CA ASP A 329 -15.16 29.33 34.08
C ASP A 329 -15.28 28.03 34.89
N ARG A 330 -15.51 26.92 34.20
CA ARG A 330 -15.61 25.61 34.85
C ARG A 330 -14.29 25.17 35.48
N TYR A 331 -13.15 25.32 34.79
CA TYR A 331 -11.88 24.71 35.21
C TYR A 331 -10.91 25.69 35.88
N LEU A 332 -10.93 26.96 35.49
CA LEU A 332 -10.08 28.01 36.05
C LEU A 332 -10.74 28.76 37.21
N ARG A 333 -12.07 28.71 37.34
CA ARG A 333 -12.83 29.36 38.43
C ARG A 333 -13.71 28.42 39.26
N ASP A 334 -13.71 27.12 38.95
CA ASP A 334 -14.54 26.10 39.60
C ASP A 334 -16.05 26.37 39.55
N GLU A 335 -16.52 27.14 38.57
CA GLU A 335 -17.94 27.44 38.45
C GLU A 335 -18.75 26.20 38.02
N SER A 336 -19.85 25.93 38.72
CA SER A 336 -20.79 24.86 38.36
C SER A 336 -21.77 25.33 37.27
N ASN A 337 -21.26 25.52 36.06
CA ASN A 337 -22.00 26.09 34.91
C ASN A 337 -22.56 25.05 33.91
N GLY A 338 -22.48 23.77 34.27
CA GLY A 338 -23.01 22.66 33.47
C GLY A 338 -22.23 22.32 32.20
N TRP A 339 -20.99 22.81 32.05
CA TRP A 339 -20.11 22.51 30.91
C TRP A 339 -19.99 21.01 30.61
N GLU A 340 -20.03 20.14 31.63
CA GLU A 340 -19.92 18.71 31.44
C GLU A 340 -21.06 18.09 30.62
N LYS A 341 -22.18 18.82 30.46
CA LYS A 341 -23.31 18.42 29.60
C LYS A 341 -23.10 18.78 28.12
N THR A 342 -22.09 19.59 27.79
CA THR A 342 -21.75 19.91 26.41
C THR A 342 -21.38 18.63 25.67
N PRO A 343 -21.96 18.37 24.48
CA PRO A 343 -21.61 17.19 23.67
C PRO A 343 -20.11 17.14 23.39
N LYS A 344 -19.55 15.94 23.51
CA LYS A 344 -18.10 15.71 23.49
C LYS A 344 -17.49 15.88 22.10
N VAL A 345 -18.23 15.47 21.07
CA VAL A 345 -17.81 15.56 19.66
C VAL A 345 -18.88 16.31 18.90
N ARG A 346 -18.51 17.48 18.36
CA ARG A 346 -19.38 18.32 17.54
C ARG A 346 -18.64 18.65 16.26
N TRP A 347 -19.21 18.27 15.12
CA TRP A 347 -18.53 18.31 13.83
C TRP A 347 -19.30 19.14 12.81
N SER A 348 -18.60 19.79 11.89
CA SER A 348 -19.18 20.48 10.74
C SER A 348 -19.22 19.57 9.51
N ALA A 349 -20.19 19.76 8.60
CA ALA A 349 -20.19 19.10 7.30
C ALA A 349 -20.23 20.14 6.19
N LEU A 350 -19.17 20.21 5.38
CA LEU A 350 -19.05 21.14 4.27
C LEU A 350 -19.96 20.69 3.13
N GLN A 351 -20.65 21.65 2.50
CA GLN A 351 -21.54 21.37 1.36
C GLN A 351 -20.94 21.73 0.01
N PHE A 352 -19.88 22.53 -0.05
CA PHE A 352 -19.25 23.08 -1.27
C PHE A 352 -20.22 23.83 -2.20
N GLY A 353 -19.66 24.67 -3.09
CA GLY A 353 -20.43 25.59 -3.92
C GLY A 353 -21.04 26.71 -3.07
N ASN A 354 -22.05 27.41 -3.62
CA ASN A 354 -22.74 28.51 -2.96
C ASN A 354 -23.74 28.03 -1.88
N LYS A 355 -23.26 27.23 -0.92
CA LYS A 355 -24.03 26.63 0.18
C LYS A 355 -23.26 26.72 1.48
N GLU A 356 -23.94 27.14 2.54
CA GLU A 356 -23.40 27.15 3.91
C GLU A 356 -23.07 25.74 4.40
N ALA A 357 -22.12 25.61 5.31
CA ALA A 357 -21.87 24.32 5.97
C ALA A 357 -23.00 23.96 6.95
N ILE A 358 -23.08 22.68 7.33
CA ILE A 358 -23.95 22.24 8.42
C ILE A 358 -23.10 22.21 9.69
N HIS A 359 -23.47 23.00 10.68
CA HIS A 359 -22.70 23.17 11.92
C HIS A 359 -23.26 22.30 13.05
N ASP A 360 -22.44 22.12 14.09
CA ASP A 360 -22.81 21.51 15.39
C ASP A 360 -23.47 20.12 15.30
N ILE A 361 -23.01 19.28 14.37
CA ILE A 361 -23.51 17.90 14.28
C ILE A 361 -22.90 17.09 15.43
N GLN A 362 -23.75 16.61 16.32
CA GLN A 362 -23.33 15.90 17.53
C GLN A 362 -23.10 14.42 17.25
N TYR A 363 -21.94 13.91 17.66
CA TYR A 363 -21.60 12.50 17.62
C TYR A 363 -21.21 12.00 19.01
N SER A 364 -21.29 10.69 19.21
CA SER A 364 -20.87 10.05 20.47
C SER A 364 -19.34 9.98 20.59
N ASP A 365 -18.63 9.87 19.46
CA ASP A 365 -17.17 9.76 19.41
C ASP A 365 -16.64 10.13 18.01
N PHE A 366 -15.33 10.29 17.87
CA PHE A 366 -14.59 10.39 16.62
C PHE A 366 -13.39 9.42 16.61
N PRO A 367 -13.16 8.63 15.54
CA PRO A 367 -14.01 8.48 14.35
C PRO A 367 -15.44 8.06 14.69
N VAL A 368 -16.41 8.54 13.91
CA VAL A 368 -17.83 8.36 14.23
C VAL A 368 -18.15 6.86 14.29
N PRO A 369 -18.69 6.31 15.39
CA PRO A 369 -18.87 4.86 15.55
C PRO A 369 -19.78 4.21 14.51
N GLN A 370 -20.73 4.96 13.93
CA GLN A 370 -21.61 4.45 12.88
C GLN A 370 -21.00 4.55 11.47
N THR A 371 -19.73 4.96 11.34
CA THR A 371 -19.04 5.07 10.06
C THR A 371 -19.02 3.72 9.35
N LYS A 372 -19.55 3.68 8.13
CA LYS A 372 -19.45 2.51 7.26
C LYS A 372 -18.27 2.72 6.31
N TYR A 373 -17.14 2.11 6.64
CA TYR A 373 -15.98 2.13 5.76
C TYR A 373 -16.30 1.44 4.43
N ARG A 374 -16.12 2.18 3.34
CA ARG A 374 -16.28 1.69 1.97
C ARG A 374 -14.93 1.69 1.28
N GLU A 375 -14.60 0.57 0.66
CA GLU A 375 -13.45 0.45 -0.21
C GLU A 375 -13.91 0.77 -1.64
N LEU A 376 -13.33 1.81 -2.25
CA LEU A 376 -13.59 2.18 -3.64
C LEU A 376 -12.32 1.90 -4.44
N TYR A 377 -12.45 1.17 -5.55
CA TYR A 377 -11.32 0.73 -6.36
C TYR A 377 -11.12 1.63 -7.56
N LEU A 378 -9.86 1.86 -7.93
CA LEU A 378 -9.50 2.65 -9.10
C LEU A 378 -9.69 1.81 -10.37
N ASP A 379 -10.58 2.25 -11.26
CA ASP A 379 -10.97 1.53 -12.48
C ASP A 379 -11.24 2.49 -13.66
N GLY A 380 -10.33 2.55 -14.65
CA GLY A 380 -10.59 3.25 -15.91
C GLY A 380 -11.05 4.71 -15.78
N GLY A 381 -10.55 5.45 -14.78
CA GLY A 381 -10.95 6.83 -14.47
C GLY A 381 -12.18 6.96 -13.56
N LYS A 382 -12.65 5.85 -12.98
CA LYS A 382 -13.74 5.79 -12.00
C LYS A 382 -13.24 5.21 -10.68
N LEU A 383 -13.97 5.53 -9.63
CA LEU A 383 -13.95 4.83 -8.37
C LEU A 383 -15.14 3.87 -8.39
N SER A 384 -14.89 2.57 -8.19
CA SER A 384 -15.91 1.52 -8.31
C SER A 384 -16.12 0.81 -6.97
N ASP A 385 -17.34 0.34 -6.72
CA ASP A 385 -17.69 -0.42 -5.50
C ASP A 385 -17.08 -1.84 -5.45
N GLY A 386 -16.67 -2.35 -6.61
CA GLY A 386 -15.97 -3.62 -6.76
C GLY A 386 -14.59 -3.41 -7.39
N PRO A 387 -13.65 -4.35 -7.19
CA PRO A 387 -12.36 -4.29 -7.85
C PRO A 387 -12.53 -4.32 -9.38
N PRO A 388 -11.68 -3.61 -10.15
CA PRO A 388 -11.74 -3.64 -11.61
C PRO A 388 -11.52 -5.05 -12.15
N GLU A 389 -12.25 -5.41 -13.21
CA GLU A 389 -12.13 -6.72 -13.87
C GLU A 389 -10.81 -6.88 -14.67
N SER A 390 -10.10 -5.77 -14.92
CA SER A 390 -8.82 -5.76 -15.63
C SER A 390 -7.87 -4.73 -15.05
N SER A 391 -6.55 -4.99 -15.14
CA SER A 391 -5.55 -4.03 -14.73
C SER A 391 -5.48 -2.89 -15.76
N SER A 392 -5.73 -1.65 -15.31
CA SER A 392 -5.49 -0.44 -16.09
C SER A 392 -4.31 0.33 -15.53
N VAL A 393 -3.59 1.04 -16.40
CA VAL A 393 -2.55 1.99 -16.00
C VAL A 393 -3.08 3.40 -16.23
N ALA A 394 -3.02 4.22 -15.19
CA ALA A 394 -3.16 5.66 -15.33
C ALA A 394 -1.76 6.31 -15.29
N GLN A 395 -1.57 7.37 -16.09
CA GLN A 395 -0.28 8.05 -16.21
C GLN A 395 -0.48 9.55 -16.03
N TYR A 396 0.50 10.22 -15.44
CA TYR A 396 0.59 11.68 -15.42
C TYR A 396 2.06 12.11 -15.47
N ASN A 397 2.28 13.33 -15.99
CA ASN A 397 3.59 13.96 -15.98
C ASN A 397 3.82 14.61 -14.61
N SER A 398 4.75 14.08 -13.83
CA SER A 398 5.01 14.58 -12.47
C SER A 398 5.61 16.00 -12.43
N GLU A 399 6.16 16.46 -13.55
CA GLU A 399 6.79 17.78 -13.71
C GLU A 399 5.79 18.87 -14.13
N ASP A 400 4.58 18.50 -14.56
CA ASP A 400 3.52 19.44 -14.94
C ASP A 400 2.46 19.53 -13.84
N GLY A 401 2.36 20.69 -13.19
CA GLY A 401 1.37 20.95 -12.14
C GLY A 401 -0.09 20.89 -12.59
N LYS A 402 -0.35 20.83 -13.90
CA LYS A 402 -1.69 20.62 -14.48
C LYS A 402 -1.97 19.17 -14.84
N SER A 403 -0.97 18.29 -14.77
CA SER A 403 -1.10 16.87 -15.13
C SER A 403 -1.43 16.03 -13.90
N TYR A 404 -2.53 15.28 -13.98
CA TYR A 404 -2.98 14.38 -12.93
C TYR A 404 -3.79 13.22 -13.51
N ALA A 405 -3.83 12.11 -12.78
CA ALA A 405 -4.80 11.04 -13.01
C ALA A 405 -6.03 11.29 -12.13
N SER A 406 -7.25 11.13 -12.65
CA SER A 406 -8.47 11.32 -11.87
C SER A 406 -9.40 10.11 -11.89
N PHE A 407 -10.11 9.91 -10.78
CA PHE A 407 -11.04 8.81 -10.57
C PHE A 407 -12.31 9.34 -9.89
N SER A 408 -13.48 9.09 -10.46
CA SER A 408 -14.75 9.66 -9.99
C SER A 408 -15.74 8.62 -9.45
N TYR A 409 -16.42 8.93 -8.34
CA TYR A 409 -17.56 8.18 -7.78
C TYR A 409 -18.78 9.11 -7.68
N THR A 410 -19.88 8.77 -8.37
CA THR A 410 -21.13 9.54 -8.29
C THR A 410 -22.08 8.91 -7.27
N PHE A 411 -22.61 9.72 -6.36
CA PHE A 411 -23.52 9.23 -5.32
C PHE A 411 -24.96 9.12 -5.83
N GLU A 412 -25.54 7.91 -5.78
CA GLU A 412 -26.94 7.66 -6.17
C GLU A 412 -27.97 8.20 -5.16
N LYS A 413 -27.52 8.61 -3.98
CA LYS A 413 -28.35 9.17 -2.91
C LYS A 413 -27.53 10.14 -2.09
N ARG A 414 -28.21 11.06 -1.41
CA ARG A 414 -27.56 11.96 -0.46
C ARG A 414 -26.70 11.16 0.53
N SER A 415 -25.43 11.52 0.61
CA SER A 415 -24.40 10.78 1.33
C SER A 415 -23.46 11.75 2.06
N ARG A 416 -22.87 11.31 3.18
CA ARG A 416 -21.87 12.06 3.92
C ARG A 416 -20.59 11.25 4.00
N LEU A 417 -19.48 11.86 3.61
CA LEU A 417 -18.14 11.31 3.85
C LEU A 417 -17.55 12.06 5.05
N LEU A 418 -17.39 11.35 6.17
CA LEU A 418 -16.85 11.90 7.40
C LEU A 418 -15.82 10.93 8.00
N GLY A 419 -14.62 11.41 8.31
CA GLY A 419 -13.58 10.63 8.96
C GLY A 419 -12.20 10.81 8.33
N LEU A 420 -11.37 9.77 8.40
CA LEU A 420 -9.99 9.75 7.89
C LEU A 420 -9.92 8.89 6.62
N PRO A 421 -9.87 9.46 5.41
CA PRO A 421 -9.75 8.66 4.20
C PRO A 421 -8.32 8.09 4.05
N LYS A 422 -8.19 6.99 3.30
CA LYS A 422 -6.90 6.39 2.93
C LYS A 422 -6.89 6.07 1.45
N ALA A 423 -5.79 6.39 0.77
CA ALA A 423 -5.53 5.91 -0.58
C ALA A 423 -4.48 4.80 -0.53
N VAL A 424 -4.75 3.68 -1.20
CA VAL A 424 -3.76 2.62 -1.45
C VAL A 424 -3.46 2.61 -2.94
N LEU A 425 -2.23 2.99 -3.30
CA LEU A 425 -1.81 3.18 -4.68
C LEU A 425 -0.65 2.24 -5.01
N HIS A 426 -0.70 1.55 -6.14
CA HIS A 426 0.49 0.85 -6.66
C HIS A 426 1.12 1.72 -7.73
N MET A 427 2.34 2.19 -7.49
CA MET A 427 2.97 3.24 -8.27
C MET A 427 4.36 2.81 -8.77
N SER A 428 4.72 3.21 -9.99
CA SER A 428 6.11 3.12 -10.51
C SER A 428 6.50 4.41 -11.22
N CYS A 429 7.81 4.72 -11.25
CA CYS A 429 8.39 5.80 -12.07
C CYS A 429 9.44 5.19 -12.99
N LEU A 430 9.38 5.46 -14.30
CA LEU A 430 10.28 4.84 -15.29
C LEU A 430 11.65 5.53 -15.36
N GLU A 431 11.70 6.82 -15.04
CA GLU A 431 12.86 7.68 -15.28
C GLU A 431 13.63 8.01 -13.99
N HIS A 432 13.06 7.74 -12.82
CA HIS A 432 13.64 8.10 -11.53
C HIS A 432 13.52 6.98 -10.50
N ASN A 433 14.37 7.01 -9.47
CA ASN A 433 14.43 5.99 -8.44
C ASN A 433 13.64 6.34 -7.15
N ASP A 434 12.75 7.31 -7.26
CA ASP A 434 11.90 7.83 -6.18
C ASP A 434 10.76 8.63 -6.79
N MET A 435 9.66 8.81 -6.05
CA MET A 435 8.51 9.61 -6.49
C MET A 435 7.74 10.15 -5.30
N SER A 436 7.37 11.43 -5.34
CA SER A 436 6.44 12.05 -4.40
C SER A 436 5.04 12.03 -5.00
N VAL A 437 4.09 11.43 -4.32
CA VAL A 437 2.72 11.24 -4.80
C VAL A 437 1.78 12.06 -3.94
N PHE A 438 0.99 12.91 -4.58
CA PHE A 438 -0.04 13.72 -3.94
C PHE A 438 -1.41 13.21 -4.34
N VAL A 439 -2.34 13.21 -3.37
CA VAL A 439 -3.74 12.84 -3.54
C VAL A 439 -4.61 13.98 -3.04
N ILE A 440 -5.65 14.34 -3.78
CA ILE A 440 -6.72 15.23 -3.30
C ILE A 440 -8.09 14.61 -3.56
N LEU A 441 -9.01 14.78 -2.60
CA LEU A 441 -10.41 14.40 -2.73
C LEU A 441 -11.26 15.65 -2.97
N ARG A 442 -11.82 15.78 -4.16
CA ARG A 442 -12.60 16.93 -4.60
C ARG A 442 -14.07 16.59 -4.78
N LYS A 443 -14.92 17.61 -4.74
CA LYS A 443 -16.35 17.49 -5.00
C LYS A 443 -16.72 18.15 -6.33
N LYS A 444 -17.57 17.48 -7.11
CA LYS A 444 -18.21 18.02 -8.31
C LYS A 444 -19.72 18.12 -8.14
N ASP A 445 -20.32 19.12 -8.77
CA ASP A 445 -21.77 19.22 -8.92
C ASP A 445 -22.31 18.16 -9.91
N ARG A 446 -23.63 18.19 -10.13
CA ARG A 446 -24.34 17.29 -11.05
C ARG A 446 -23.97 17.48 -12.53
N ASP A 447 -23.47 18.66 -12.86
CA ASP A 447 -23.06 19.02 -14.23
C ASP A 447 -21.57 18.68 -14.46
N GLY A 448 -20.88 18.17 -13.42
CA GLY A 448 -19.48 17.77 -13.47
C GLY A 448 -18.49 18.90 -13.19
N ASN A 449 -18.95 20.08 -12.77
CA ASN A 449 -18.08 21.20 -12.43
C ASN A 449 -17.44 20.98 -11.06
N LEU A 450 -16.15 21.25 -10.97
CA LEU A 450 -15.42 21.18 -9.71
C LEU A 450 -15.81 22.33 -8.79
N LEU A 451 -16.25 21.97 -7.58
CA LEU A 451 -16.66 22.93 -6.58
C LEU A 451 -15.51 23.31 -5.64
N MET A 452 -15.70 24.44 -4.97
CA MET A 452 -14.86 24.93 -3.87
C MET A 452 -15.76 25.25 -2.69
N HIS A 453 -15.21 25.25 -1.48
CA HIS A 453 -15.92 25.70 -0.28
C HIS A 453 -15.36 27.03 0.22
N LEU A 454 -16.23 27.97 0.56
CA LEU A 454 -15.85 29.25 1.16
C LEU A 454 -15.53 29.05 2.65
N ALA A 455 -14.35 29.50 3.09
CA ALA A 455 -13.89 29.35 4.47
C ALA A 455 -14.55 30.33 5.47
N PHE A 456 -15.58 31.06 5.05
CA PHE A 456 -16.27 32.10 5.81
C PHE A 456 -17.78 31.99 5.56
N PRO A 457 -18.62 32.57 6.45
CA PRO A 457 -20.02 32.82 6.14
C PRO A 457 -20.17 33.63 4.85
N PHE A 458 -21.20 33.36 4.06
CA PHE A 458 -21.41 34.06 2.78
C PHE A 458 -21.66 35.56 2.96
N ASP A 459 -22.23 35.98 4.08
CA ASP A 459 -22.47 37.40 4.39
C ASP A 459 -21.20 38.18 4.79
N ALA A 460 -20.13 37.47 5.14
CA ALA A 460 -18.83 38.06 5.48
C ALA A 460 -17.94 38.29 4.23
N MET A 461 -18.22 37.59 3.13
CA MET A 461 -17.47 37.69 1.87
C MET A 461 -17.80 39.00 1.12
N PRO A 462 -16.84 39.64 0.43
CA PRO A 462 -17.09 40.85 -0.35
C PRO A 462 -17.79 40.63 -1.70
N TYR A 463 -18.15 39.38 -2.02
CA TYR A 463 -18.74 38.93 -3.28
C TYR A 463 -20.08 38.24 -3.01
N LYS A 464 -20.89 38.04 -4.05
CA LYS A 464 -22.20 37.35 -3.91
C LYS A 464 -22.07 35.83 -4.01
N THR A 465 -21.21 35.36 -4.90
CA THR A 465 -20.96 33.93 -5.11
C THR A 465 -19.46 33.63 -5.16
N ILE A 466 -19.10 32.36 -5.02
CA ILE A 466 -17.71 31.90 -5.12
C ILE A 466 -17.15 32.15 -6.53
N GLU A 467 -17.99 32.03 -7.57
CA GLU A 467 -17.58 32.22 -8.96
C GLU A 467 -17.20 33.67 -9.27
N ASP A 468 -17.81 34.63 -8.56
CA ASP A 468 -17.53 36.07 -8.68
C ASP A 468 -16.15 36.46 -8.12
N ILE A 469 -15.51 35.59 -7.33
CA ILE A 469 -14.19 35.86 -6.75
C ILE A 469 -13.13 35.89 -7.88
N PRO A 470 -12.40 37.01 -8.07
CA PRO A 470 -11.32 37.09 -9.05
C PRO A 470 -10.23 36.05 -8.79
N GLU A 471 -9.67 35.44 -9.83
CA GLU A 471 -8.64 34.38 -9.71
C GLU A 471 -7.46 34.77 -8.81
N LYS A 472 -7.00 36.03 -8.89
CA LYS A 472 -5.92 36.59 -8.06
C LYS A 472 -6.22 36.64 -6.55
N GLU A 473 -7.50 36.59 -6.18
CA GLU A 473 -7.98 36.64 -4.78
C GLU A 473 -8.37 35.26 -4.27
N ARG A 474 -8.30 34.21 -5.10
CA ARG A 474 -8.52 32.82 -4.67
C ARG A 474 -7.25 32.33 -4.00
N GLN A 475 -7.33 31.99 -2.71
CA GLN A 475 -6.25 31.49 -1.88
C GLN A 475 -6.74 30.32 -1.00
N SER A 476 -5.83 29.52 -0.44
CA SER A 476 -6.23 28.46 0.50
C SER A 476 -6.80 29.00 1.82
N LEU A 477 -6.54 30.27 2.16
CA LEU A 477 -7.11 30.93 3.34
C LEU A 477 -8.59 31.28 3.22
N ASN A 478 -9.10 31.48 2.00
CA ASN A 478 -10.51 31.82 1.77
C ASN A 478 -11.29 30.71 1.06
N LEU A 479 -10.61 29.79 0.38
CA LEU A 479 -11.24 28.70 -0.36
C LEU A 479 -10.60 27.36 -0.06
N HIS A 480 -11.43 26.36 0.20
CA HIS A 480 -11.02 24.98 0.39
C HIS A 480 -11.38 24.13 -0.84
N LEU A 481 -10.39 23.40 -1.36
CA LEU A 481 -10.55 22.54 -2.55
C LEU A 481 -10.94 21.10 -2.22
N GLY A 482 -10.63 20.63 -1.02
CA GLY A 482 -10.74 19.22 -0.62
C GLY A 482 -9.57 18.74 0.24
N SER A 483 -9.77 17.61 0.92
CA SER A 483 -8.76 17.00 1.79
C SER A 483 -7.63 16.35 0.98
N THR A 484 -6.41 16.43 1.50
CA THR A 484 -5.19 16.02 0.80
C THR A 484 -4.46 14.89 1.51
N GLY A 485 -3.65 14.13 0.77
CA GLY A 485 -2.68 13.14 1.25
C GLY A 485 -1.39 13.24 0.44
N VAL A 486 -0.25 12.93 1.06
CA VAL A 486 1.05 12.95 0.37
C VAL A 486 1.95 11.85 0.93
N LEU A 487 2.72 11.21 0.04
CA LEU A 487 3.77 10.28 0.42
C LEU A 487 4.88 10.26 -0.63
N ARG A 488 6.13 10.38 -0.17
CA ARG A 488 7.33 10.07 -0.94
C ARG A 488 7.58 8.57 -0.86
N ALA A 489 7.66 7.92 -2.01
CA ALA A 489 7.65 6.48 -2.13
C ALA A 489 8.86 5.80 -1.48
N SER A 490 10.03 6.45 -1.44
CA SER A 490 11.17 5.95 -0.64
C SER A 490 10.92 5.94 0.87
N HIS A 491 9.93 6.67 1.38
CA HIS A 491 9.51 6.68 2.77
C HIS A 491 8.26 5.82 3.04
N ARG A 492 7.89 4.90 2.12
CA ARG A 492 6.66 4.10 2.20
C ARG A 492 6.55 3.16 3.41
N ALA A 493 7.66 2.86 4.08
CA ALA A 493 7.64 2.06 5.30
C ALA A 493 6.68 2.69 6.33
N PHE A 494 5.84 1.88 6.95
CA PHE A 494 4.91 2.33 7.99
C PHE A 494 4.89 1.36 9.18
N ASP A 495 4.52 1.88 10.35
CA ASP A 495 4.41 1.13 11.60
C ASP A 495 2.95 1.12 12.07
N LYS A 496 2.29 -0.03 11.87
CA LYS A 496 0.88 -0.23 12.26
C LYS A 496 0.62 -0.01 13.76
N LYS A 497 1.62 -0.21 14.64
CA LYS A 497 1.45 -0.04 16.10
C LYS A 497 1.46 1.43 16.51
N ARG A 498 2.13 2.28 15.74
CA ARG A 498 2.19 3.74 15.95
C ARG A 498 1.11 4.49 15.17
N SER A 499 0.41 3.82 14.25
CA SER A 499 -0.75 4.39 13.55
C SER A 499 -1.86 4.73 14.54
N VAL A 500 -2.31 5.97 14.51
CA VAL A 500 -3.43 6.45 15.34
C VAL A 500 -4.76 5.87 14.90
N HIS A 501 -4.87 5.47 13.63
CA HIS A 501 -6.05 4.83 13.05
C HIS A 501 -5.64 3.91 11.90
N GLU A 502 -6.44 2.88 11.57
CA GLU A 502 -6.15 1.95 10.46
C GLU A 502 -6.14 2.63 9.08
N GLN A 503 -6.86 3.76 8.95
CA GLN A 503 -6.89 4.58 7.74
C GLN A 503 -5.81 5.69 7.72
N PHE A 504 -5.05 5.87 8.80
CA PHE A 504 -4.01 6.88 8.87
C PHE A 504 -2.68 6.24 9.28
N PRO A 505 -1.95 5.64 8.32
CA PRO A 505 -0.72 4.91 8.61
C PRO A 505 0.36 5.84 9.16
N PHE A 506 1.06 5.38 10.19
CA PHE A 506 2.22 6.11 10.72
C PHE A 506 3.47 5.76 9.92
N HIS A 507 4.02 6.74 9.18
CA HIS A 507 5.30 6.61 8.48
C HIS A 507 6.45 7.10 9.37
N PRO A 508 7.40 6.24 9.77
CA PRO A 508 8.50 6.65 10.64
C PRO A 508 9.46 7.65 9.99
N HIS A 509 9.62 7.61 8.67
CA HIS A 509 10.61 8.43 7.93
C HIS A 509 12.06 8.30 8.45
N ASP A 510 12.40 7.19 9.12
CA ASP A 510 13.72 6.92 9.72
C ASP A 510 14.69 6.22 8.74
N LYS A 511 14.19 5.81 7.56
CA LYS A 511 14.95 5.24 6.46
C LYS A 511 14.35 5.63 5.11
N GLU A 512 15.18 5.59 4.08
CA GLU A 512 14.78 5.69 2.68
C GLU A 512 15.05 4.37 1.96
N GLU A 513 14.03 3.82 1.31
CA GLU A 513 14.11 2.65 0.45
C GLU A 513 13.91 3.08 -1.01
N LYS A 514 14.99 3.47 -1.69
CA LYS A 514 14.93 3.85 -3.12
C LYS A 514 14.35 2.72 -3.96
N ILE A 515 13.69 3.10 -5.05
CA ILE A 515 12.89 2.22 -5.89
C ILE A 515 13.56 2.14 -7.25
N PRO A 516 14.04 0.98 -7.72
CA PRO A 516 14.53 0.83 -9.07
C PRO A 516 13.54 1.39 -10.12
N PRO A 517 14.00 2.14 -11.14
CA PRO A 517 13.10 2.65 -12.15
C PRO A 517 12.28 1.53 -12.82
N GLY A 518 10.97 1.74 -12.92
CA GLY A 518 9.99 0.77 -13.41
C GLY A 518 9.51 -0.26 -12.39
N GLU A 519 10.07 -0.31 -11.17
CA GLU A 519 9.54 -1.13 -10.10
C GLU A 519 8.24 -0.54 -9.55
N ILE A 520 7.24 -1.41 -9.36
CA ILE A 520 5.93 -1.06 -8.82
C ILE A 520 5.97 -1.28 -7.31
N VAL A 521 5.64 -0.24 -6.55
CA VAL A 521 5.54 -0.29 -5.10
C VAL A 521 4.14 0.10 -4.62
N GLU A 522 3.69 -0.50 -3.52
CA GLU A 522 2.47 -0.11 -2.84
C GLU A 522 2.74 1.09 -1.92
N LEU A 523 1.85 2.08 -1.98
CA LEU A 523 1.85 3.29 -1.17
C LEU A 523 0.53 3.38 -0.39
N GLU A 524 0.59 3.25 0.93
CA GLU A 524 -0.52 3.55 1.81
C GLU A 524 -0.46 5.04 2.22
N ILE A 525 -1.29 5.88 1.62
CA ILE A 525 -1.30 7.33 1.84
C ILE A 525 -2.49 7.70 2.72
N GLY A 526 -2.20 8.13 3.95
CA GLY A 526 -3.20 8.75 4.82
C GLY A 526 -3.66 10.10 4.26
N ILE A 527 -4.97 10.26 4.08
CA ILE A 527 -5.59 11.53 3.68
C ILE A 527 -6.09 12.19 4.97
N TRP A 528 -5.88 13.49 5.07
CA TRP A 528 -6.34 14.28 6.21
C TRP A 528 -7.87 14.22 6.38
N PRO A 529 -8.38 14.51 7.59
CA PRO A 529 -9.81 14.43 7.88
C PRO A 529 -10.65 15.21 6.86
N MET A 530 -11.86 14.70 6.66
CA MET A 530 -12.83 15.27 5.74
C MET A 530 -14.22 15.13 6.37
N GLY A 531 -15.05 16.18 6.32
CA GLY A 531 -16.47 16.13 6.61
C GLY A 531 -17.27 16.80 5.49
N VAL A 532 -17.75 16.04 4.50
CA VAL A 532 -18.41 16.59 3.31
C VAL A 532 -19.73 15.89 3.00
N ASP A 533 -20.77 16.68 2.77
CA ASP A 533 -22.06 16.23 2.24
C ASP A 533 -22.04 16.20 0.72
N PHE A 534 -22.57 15.14 0.13
CA PHE A 534 -22.85 14.97 -1.29
C PHE A 534 -24.35 14.79 -1.47
N GLU A 535 -24.96 15.63 -2.30
CA GLU A 535 -26.33 15.46 -2.79
C GLU A 535 -26.40 14.31 -3.79
N GLU A 536 -27.61 13.85 -4.06
CA GLU A 536 -27.85 12.90 -5.15
C GLU A 536 -27.28 13.42 -6.48
N GLN A 537 -26.59 12.55 -7.21
CA GLN A 537 -25.88 12.83 -8.47
C GLN A 537 -24.65 13.75 -8.36
N GLU A 538 -24.25 14.19 -7.16
CA GLU A 538 -22.93 14.83 -6.98
C GLU A 538 -21.82 13.77 -6.94
N THR A 539 -20.61 14.20 -7.27
CA THR A 539 -19.49 13.27 -7.52
C THR A 539 -18.29 13.58 -6.64
N LEU A 540 -17.73 12.55 -6.01
CA LEU A 540 -16.39 12.56 -5.42
C LEU A 540 -15.37 12.31 -6.53
N GLU A 541 -14.39 13.19 -6.70
CA GLU A 541 -13.25 12.97 -7.58
C GLU A 541 -11.95 12.86 -6.76
N MET A 542 -11.25 11.75 -6.90
CA MET A 542 -9.88 11.57 -6.42
C MET A 542 -8.92 11.96 -7.54
N GLN A 543 -8.02 12.90 -7.29
CA GLN A 543 -6.94 13.27 -8.22
C GLN A 543 -5.58 12.84 -7.64
N ILE A 544 -4.72 12.30 -8.50
CA ILE A 544 -3.36 11.86 -8.18
C ILE A 544 -2.38 12.66 -9.05
N SER A 545 -1.42 13.33 -8.44
CA SER A 545 -0.49 14.24 -9.11
C SER A 545 0.93 14.14 -8.57
N GLY A 546 1.89 14.68 -9.34
CA GLY A 546 3.29 14.82 -8.92
C GLY A 546 3.61 16.15 -8.23
N GLN A 547 2.63 17.05 -8.09
CA GLN A 547 2.79 18.33 -7.41
C GLN A 547 1.65 18.57 -6.44
N PHE A 548 1.91 19.36 -5.39
CA PHE A 548 0.94 19.64 -4.35
C PHE A 548 -0.31 20.32 -4.94
N PRO A 549 -1.51 19.70 -4.85
CA PRO A 549 -2.71 20.15 -5.54
C PRO A 549 -3.43 21.22 -4.71
N SER A 550 -2.85 22.41 -4.60
CA SER A 550 -3.41 23.51 -3.80
C SER A 550 -3.42 24.83 -4.55
N ILE A 551 -4.34 25.70 -4.14
CA ILE A 551 -4.24 27.13 -4.41
C ILE A 551 -3.12 27.68 -3.52
N ALA A 552 -2.34 28.62 -4.04
CA ALA A 552 -1.31 29.28 -3.24
C ALA A 552 -1.93 30.00 -2.03
N GLU A 553 -1.35 29.78 -0.85
CA GLU A 553 -1.76 30.43 0.39
C GLU A 553 -1.24 31.88 0.47
N TYR A 554 -0.04 32.12 -0.08
CA TYR A 554 0.67 33.40 -0.18
C TYR A 554 1.76 33.32 -1.25
N THR A 555 2.38 34.44 -1.59
CA THR A 555 3.59 34.47 -2.43
C THR A 555 4.74 33.74 -1.72
N ALA A 556 5.29 32.69 -2.33
CA ALA A 556 6.40 31.94 -1.74
C ALA A 556 7.70 32.77 -1.74
N PHE A 557 8.33 32.89 -0.56
CA PHE A 557 9.63 33.58 -0.39
C PHE A 557 10.83 32.61 -0.42
N SER A 558 10.57 31.31 -0.43
CA SER A 558 11.59 30.27 -0.46
C SER A 558 12.30 30.20 -1.81
N LYS A 559 13.59 29.87 -1.81
CA LYS A 559 14.30 29.51 -3.04
C LYS A 559 13.69 28.23 -3.64
N PRO A 560 13.72 28.05 -4.97
CA PRO A 560 13.33 26.80 -5.59
C PRO A 560 14.07 25.61 -4.95
N ARG A 561 13.36 24.50 -4.76
CA ARG A 561 13.95 23.25 -4.24
C ARG A 561 15.09 22.78 -5.15
N PRO A 562 16.13 22.13 -4.59
CA PRO A 562 17.19 21.50 -5.37
C PRO A 562 16.62 20.60 -6.47
N GLU A 563 17.28 20.59 -7.63
CA GLU A 563 16.80 19.90 -8.82
C GLU A 563 16.79 18.36 -8.64
N ASP A 564 17.59 17.84 -7.72
CA ASP A 564 17.64 16.43 -7.33
C ASP A 564 16.48 15.98 -6.43
N GLU A 565 15.76 16.92 -5.81
CA GLU A 565 14.62 16.64 -4.93
C GLU A 565 13.25 16.84 -5.59
N ARG A 566 13.24 17.43 -6.80
CA ARG A 566 12.04 17.58 -7.61
C ARG A 566 11.61 16.24 -8.18
N ASN A 567 10.30 16.03 -8.25
CA ASN A 567 9.75 14.91 -8.99
C ASN A 567 10.17 14.97 -10.46
N LYS A 568 10.40 13.81 -11.06
CA LYS A 568 10.86 13.66 -12.45
C LYS A 568 10.15 12.51 -13.12
N GLY A 569 9.90 12.67 -14.42
CA GLY A 569 9.43 11.59 -15.27
C GLY A 569 7.94 11.28 -15.14
N GLN A 570 7.54 10.20 -15.81
CA GLN A 570 6.18 9.72 -15.85
C GLN A 570 5.93 8.75 -14.69
N HIS A 571 4.91 9.07 -13.88
CA HIS A 571 4.44 8.18 -12.83
C HIS A 571 3.29 7.33 -13.37
N LEU A 572 3.35 6.02 -13.10
CA LEU A 572 2.35 5.02 -13.50
C LEU A 572 1.63 4.52 -12.25
N GLY A 573 0.29 4.60 -12.22
CA GLY A 573 -0.55 3.95 -11.22
C GLY A 573 -1.17 2.66 -11.77
N LEU A 574 -0.92 1.52 -11.11
CA LEU A 574 -1.42 0.20 -11.52
C LEU A 574 -2.46 -0.33 -10.51
N SER A 575 -3.44 -1.07 -10.99
CA SER A 575 -4.36 -1.88 -10.16
C SER A 575 -4.12 -3.35 -10.50
N ILE A 576 -3.79 -4.20 -9.52
CA ILE A 576 -3.48 -5.63 -9.72
C ILE A 576 -4.30 -6.52 -8.78
N ILE A 577 -4.80 -7.67 -9.31
CA ILE A 577 -4.92 -9.06 -8.77
C ILE A 577 -5.69 -9.86 -9.89
N GLN A 578 -5.40 -11.11 -10.34
CA GLN A 578 -5.46 -12.42 -9.66
C GLN A 578 -5.12 -13.60 -10.63
N GLY A 579 -4.64 -14.74 -10.11
CA GLY A 579 -4.33 -15.98 -10.87
C GLY A 579 -5.52 -16.88 -11.28
N LEU A 580 -5.26 -17.89 -12.12
CA LEU A 580 -6.24 -18.57 -12.99
C LEU A 580 -7.39 -19.36 -12.33
N GLY A 581 -7.23 -19.87 -11.11
CA GLY A 581 -8.31 -20.63 -10.44
C GLY A 581 -9.41 -19.73 -9.87
N GLY A 582 -9.06 -18.49 -9.50
CA GLY A 582 -10.05 -17.44 -9.26
C GLY A 582 -10.67 -16.91 -10.54
N LEU A 583 -10.03 -17.07 -11.71
CA LEU A 583 -10.59 -16.58 -12.98
C LEU A 583 -11.93 -17.24 -13.35
N LEU A 584 -12.17 -18.47 -12.91
CA LEU A 584 -13.46 -19.13 -13.13
C LEU A 584 -14.61 -18.37 -12.46
N THR A 585 -14.44 -17.77 -11.28
CA THR A 585 -15.51 -16.99 -10.63
C THR A 585 -15.86 -15.71 -11.39
N PHE A 586 -14.98 -15.22 -12.27
CA PHE A 586 -15.28 -14.10 -13.17
C PHE A 586 -16.09 -14.53 -14.39
N TYR A 587 -15.80 -15.70 -14.97
CA TYR A 587 -16.53 -16.22 -16.13
C TYR A 587 -17.87 -16.87 -15.78
N ILE A 588 -18.05 -17.35 -14.54
CA ILE A 588 -19.27 -18.02 -14.10
C ILE A 588 -20.51 -17.12 -14.30
N PRO A 589 -20.56 -15.88 -13.77
CA PRO A 589 -21.73 -15.02 -13.95
C PRO A 589 -22.01 -14.64 -15.41
N GLU A 590 -20.97 -14.47 -16.23
CA GLU A 590 -21.09 -14.07 -17.63
C GLU A 590 -21.65 -15.21 -18.50
N TYR A 591 -21.03 -16.40 -18.42
CA TYR A 591 -21.47 -17.54 -19.23
C TYR A 591 -22.74 -18.18 -18.72
N SER A 592 -23.03 -18.13 -17.41
CA SER A 592 -24.34 -18.55 -16.89
C SER A 592 -25.48 -17.66 -17.39
N LYS A 593 -25.27 -16.34 -17.54
CA LYS A 593 -26.25 -15.45 -18.19
C LYS A 593 -26.46 -15.79 -19.68
N ALA A 594 -25.43 -16.31 -20.34
CA ALA A 594 -25.49 -16.77 -21.73
C ALA A 594 -26.02 -18.22 -21.89
N GLY A 595 -26.43 -18.88 -20.80
CA GLY A 595 -27.02 -20.21 -20.80
C GLY A 595 -26.04 -21.38 -20.62
N ALA A 596 -24.76 -21.12 -20.33
CA ALA A 596 -23.78 -22.16 -20.04
C ALA A 596 -23.90 -22.67 -18.59
N THR A 597 -23.82 -23.98 -18.41
CA THR A 597 -23.84 -24.63 -17.10
C THR A 597 -22.48 -24.50 -16.39
N TYR A 598 -22.44 -24.75 -15.08
CA TYR A 598 -21.18 -24.81 -14.34
C TYR A 598 -20.24 -25.89 -14.92
N ALA A 599 -20.79 -27.01 -15.37
CA ALA A 599 -20.03 -28.05 -16.08
C ALA A 599 -19.38 -27.50 -17.37
N ASP A 600 -20.11 -26.70 -18.16
CA ASP A 600 -19.56 -26.02 -19.33
C ASP A 600 -18.41 -25.07 -18.94
N ILE A 601 -18.55 -24.32 -17.85
CA ILE A 601 -17.49 -23.39 -17.44
C ILE A 601 -16.23 -24.13 -16.96
N THR A 602 -16.37 -25.26 -16.24
CA THR A 602 -15.23 -26.11 -15.86
C THR A 602 -14.52 -26.75 -17.07
N ALA A 603 -15.22 -26.88 -18.20
CA ALA A 603 -14.66 -27.38 -19.46
C ALA A 603 -13.48 -26.52 -19.97
N LEU A 604 -13.45 -25.22 -19.65
CA LEU A 604 -12.36 -24.28 -20.00
C LEU A 604 -11.00 -24.64 -19.37
N MET A 605 -11.00 -25.45 -18.31
CA MET A 605 -9.79 -25.99 -17.69
C MET A 605 -9.55 -27.44 -18.05
N THR A 606 -10.61 -28.25 -18.17
CA THR A 606 -10.49 -29.69 -18.41
C THR A 606 -10.12 -30.04 -19.86
N TYR A 607 -10.84 -29.53 -20.88
CA TYR A 607 -10.54 -29.87 -22.28
C TYR A 607 -9.13 -29.49 -22.75
N PRO A 608 -8.55 -28.33 -22.35
CA PRO A 608 -7.18 -28.00 -22.72
C PRO A 608 -6.16 -29.07 -22.30
N THR A 609 -6.35 -29.79 -21.19
CA THR A 609 -5.45 -30.88 -20.78
C THR A 609 -5.46 -32.06 -21.76
N MET A 610 -6.62 -32.37 -22.36
CA MET A 610 -6.73 -33.37 -23.43
C MET A 610 -5.98 -32.89 -24.69
N PHE A 611 -6.12 -31.62 -25.04
CA PHE A 611 -5.44 -31.02 -26.20
C PHE A 611 -3.93 -30.87 -25.99
N MET A 612 -3.46 -30.68 -24.77
CA MET A 612 -2.04 -30.83 -24.43
C MET A 612 -1.54 -32.25 -24.77
N GLY A 613 -2.35 -33.26 -24.48
CA GLY A 613 -2.05 -34.63 -24.85
C GLY A 613 -1.98 -34.85 -26.36
N ALA A 614 -2.97 -34.34 -27.09
CA ALA A 614 -3.02 -34.41 -28.55
C ALA A 614 -1.86 -33.67 -29.23
N GLY A 615 -1.49 -32.49 -28.73
CA GLY A 615 -0.37 -31.69 -29.24
C GLY A 615 0.95 -32.48 -29.20
N ASN A 616 1.24 -33.10 -28.06
CA ASN A 616 2.42 -33.95 -27.89
C ASN A 616 2.46 -35.12 -28.88
N LEU A 617 1.31 -35.78 -29.10
CA LEU A 617 1.22 -36.91 -30.03
C LEU A 617 1.52 -36.51 -31.48
N ILE A 618 1.19 -35.27 -31.86
CA ILE A 618 1.40 -34.73 -33.21
C ILE A 618 2.82 -34.17 -33.37
N CYS A 619 3.25 -33.32 -32.44
CA CYS A 619 4.44 -32.50 -32.63
C CYS A 619 5.75 -33.24 -32.40
N MET A 620 5.77 -34.25 -31.52
CA MET A 620 7.01 -35.01 -31.26
C MET A 620 7.48 -35.85 -32.47
N PRO A 621 6.61 -36.59 -33.20
CA PRO A 621 6.99 -37.20 -34.47
C PRO A 621 7.51 -36.20 -35.50
N ILE A 622 6.91 -35.01 -35.57
CA ILE A 622 7.34 -33.94 -36.49
C ILE A 622 8.70 -33.37 -36.07
N ALA A 623 8.95 -33.18 -34.77
CA ALA A 623 10.22 -32.69 -34.23
C ALA A 623 11.37 -33.67 -34.49
N LEU A 624 11.07 -34.97 -34.49
CA LEU A 624 12.01 -36.02 -34.88
C LEU A 624 12.32 -36.00 -36.37
N ALA A 625 11.31 -35.74 -37.21
CA ALA A 625 11.45 -35.73 -38.66
C ALA A 625 12.14 -34.46 -39.21
N VAL A 626 11.75 -33.28 -38.72
CA VAL A 626 12.11 -31.97 -39.30
C VAL A 626 13.17 -31.23 -38.48
N GLY A 627 13.30 -31.50 -37.18
CA GLY A 627 14.18 -30.78 -36.26
C GLY A 627 13.40 -30.21 -35.06
N ARG A 628 14.08 -29.98 -33.93
CA ARG A 628 13.41 -29.60 -32.67
C ARG A 628 13.10 -28.11 -32.67
N ARG A 629 14.02 -27.30 -33.18
CA ARG A 629 13.92 -25.84 -33.19
C ARG A 629 12.72 -25.34 -34.05
N PRO A 630 12.48 -25.81 -35.29
CA PRO A 630 11.32 -25.38 -36.07
C PRO A 630 9.99 -25.69 -35.38
N VAL A 631 9.87 -26.88 -34.77
CA VAL A 631 8.64 -27.29 -34.06
C VAL A 631 8.47 -26.50 -32.76
N TYR A 632 9.55 -26.22 -32.05
CA TYR A 632 9.54 -25.39 -30.84
C TYR A 632 9.09 -23.95 -31.16
N LEU A 633 9.69 -23.30 -32.18
CA LEU A 633 9.32 -21.94 -32.60
C LEU A 633 7.87 -21.88 -33.12
N PHE A 634 7.43 -22.89 -33.88
CA PHE A 634 6.04 -22.99 -34.32
C PHE A 634 5.07 -23.12 -33.14
N SER A 635 5.43 -23.92 -32.13
CA SER A 635 4.61 -24.08 -30.92
C SER A 635 4.49 -22.77 -30.15
N LEU A 636 5.58 -22.00 -30.03
CA LEU A 636 5.56 -20.67 -29.43
C LEU A 636 4.69 -19.69 -30.25
N ALA A 637 4.78 -19.71 -31.58
CA ALA A 637 3.92 -18.89 -32.43
C ALA A 637 2.43 -19.26 -32.28
N LEU A 638 2.11 -20.55 -32.24
CA LEU A 638 0.76 -21.05 -32.00
C LEU A 638 0.26 -20.68 -30.59
N LEU A 639 1.14 -20.72 -29.58
CA LEU A 639 0.84 -20.30 -28.22
C LEU A 639 0.49 -18.81 -28.17
N ILE A 640 1.25 -17.95 -28.86
CA ILE A 640 0.97 -16.51 -28.98
C ILE A 640 -0.38 -16.31 -29.66
N ALA A 641 -0.61 -16.93 -30.82
CA ALA A 641 -1.84 -16.77 -31.59
C ALA A 641 -3.08 -17.24 -30.81
N SER A 642 -3.01 -18.41 -30.17
CA SER A 642 -4.11 -18.96 -29.38
C SER A 642 -4.37 -18.15 -28.10
N SER A 643 -3.32 -17.62 -27.47
CA SER A 643 -3.47 -16.68 -26.34
C SER A 643 -4.17 -15.40 -26.79
N VAL A 644 -3.77 -14.80 -27.92
CA VAL A 644 -4.46 -13.64 -28.50
C VAL A 644 -5.93 -13.99 -28.83
N LEU A 645 -6.19 -15.14 -29.44
CA LEU A 645 -7.56 -15.57 -29.73
C LEU A 645 -8.42 -15.77 -28.47
N ALA A 646 -7.83 -16.23 -27.38
CA ALA A 646 -8.52 -16.36 -26.08
C ALA A 646 -8.78 -14.99 -25.45
N ALA A 647 -7.84 -14.05 -25.59
CA ALA A 647 -7.98 -12.68 -25.10
C ALA A 647 -9.14 -11.92 -25.77
N TYR A 648 -9.43 -12.23 -27.03
CA TYR A 648 -10.49 -11.57 -27.83
C TYR A 648 -11.71 -12.47 -28.09
N ALA A 649 -11.89 -13.53 -27.29
CA ALA A 649 -13.02 -14.43 -27.44
C ALA A 649 -14.35 -13.71 -27.14
N LYS A 650 -15.35 -13.87 -28.02
CA LYS A 650 -16.66 -13.18 -27.93
C LYS A 650 -17.77 -14.05 -27.34
N ASP A 651 -17.56 -15.36 -27.31
CA ASP A 651 -18.51 -16.32 -26.81
C ASP A 651 -17.77 -17.52 -26.20
N TYR A 652 -18.50 -18.34 -25.46
CA TYR A 652 -17.97 -19.51 -24.77
C TYR A 652 -17.28 -20.51 -25.73
N ASN A 653 -17.87 -20.77 -26.90
CA ASN A 653 -17.32 -21.76 -27.84
C ASN A 653 -16.02 -21.27 -28.48
N TRP A 654 -15.93 -19.97 -28.79
CA TRP A 654 -14.69 -19.33 -29.20
C TRP A 654 -13.64 -19.47 -28.10
N HIS A 655 -13.99 -19.10 -26.86
CA HIS A 655 -13.05 -19.14 -25.74
C HIS A 655 -12.53 -20.57 -25.51
N LEU A 656 -13.42 -21.55 -25.49
CA LEU A 656 -13.07 -22.96 -25.39
C LEU A 656 -12.17 -23.41 -26.56
N GLY A 657 -12.51 -23.05 -27.79
CA GLY A 657 -11.71 -23.37 -28.98
C GLY A 657 -10.30 -22.77 -28.93
N ALA A 658 -10.17 -21.51 -28.51
CA ALA A 658 -8.88 -20.85 -28.31
C ALA A 658 -8.06 -21.54 -27.22
N ARG A 659 -8.71 -21.98 -26.14
CA ARG A 659 -8.08 -22.73 -25.04
C ARG A 659 -7.62 -24.12 -25.45
N MET A 660 -8.37 -24.80 -26.30
CA MET A 660 -7.98 -26.08 -26.91
C MET A 660 -6.75 -25.89 -27.83
N ALA A 661 -6.75 -24.84 -28.65
CA ALA A 661 -5.58 -24.49 -29.48
C ALA A 661 -4.34 -24.15 -28.64
N MET A 662 -4.54 -23.46 -27.52
CA MET A 662 -3.48 -23.17 -26.55
C MET A 662 -2.95 -24.46 -25.90
N GLY A 663 -3.84 -25.39 -25.55
CA GLY A 663 -3.48 -26.72 -25.08
C GLY A 663 -2.55 -27.45 -26.05
N LEU A 664 -2.86 -27.46 -27.35
CA LEU A 664 -2.01 -28.06 -28.38
C LEU A 664 -0.58 -27.48 -28.38
N ALA A 665 -0.47 -26.17 -28.20
CA ALA A 665 0.82 -25.48 -28.20
C ALA A 665 1.64 -25.76 -26.93
N VAL A 666 0.99 -25.68 -25.75
CA VAL A 666 1.64 -25.90 -24.44
C VAL A 666 2.11 -27.34 -24.30
N GLY A 667 1.32 -28.31 -24.78
CA GLY A 667 1.68 -29.73 -24.74
C GLY A 667 3.11 -29.98 -25.22
N ASN A 668 3.49 -29.33 -26.32
CA ASN A 668 4.79 -29.52 -26.97
C ASN A 668 5.97 -29.18 -26.06
N SER A 669 5.83 -28.21 -25.16
CA SER A 669 6.90 -27.84 -24.23
C SER A 669 7.26 -29.00 -23.29
N GLU A 670 6.29 -29.84 -22.93
CA GLU A 670 6.45 -30.86 -21.90
C GLU A 670 7.24 -32.09 -22.37
N ALA A 671 7.24 -32.38 -23.67
CA ALA A 671 8.06 -33.45 -24.25
C ALA A 671 9.31 -32.92 -24.95
N LEU A 672 9.18 -31.79 -25.66
CA LEU A 672 10.26 -31.24 -26.48
C LEU A 672 11.37 -30.62 -25.61
N VAL A 673 11.02 -29.91 -24.54
CA VAL A 673 12.03 -29.28 -23.65
C VAL A 673 12.84 -30.34 -22.90
N PRO A 674 12.24 -31.35 -22.24
CA PRO A 674 13.02 -32.45 -21.66
C PRO A 674 13.89 -33.18 -22.66
N MET A 675 13.40 -33.35 -23.89
CA MET A 675 14.17 -33.98 -24.96
C MET A 675 15.40 -33.14 -25.31
N MET A 676 15.24 -31.84 -25.56
CA MET A 676 16.34 -30.93 -25.81
C MET A 676 17.32 -30.93 -24.62
N ILE A 677 16.83 -30.78 -23.38
CA ILE A 677 17.68 -30.81 -22.17
C ILE A 677 18.47 -32.11 -22.06
N SER A 678 17.83 -33.26 -22.33
CA SER A 678 18.49 -34.57 -22.29
C SER A 678 19.57 -34.73 -23.38
N GLU A 679 19.41 -34.02 -24.50
CA GLU A 679 20.40 -33.93 -25.56
C GLU A 679 21.53 -32.97 -25.13
N ILE A 680 21.28 -31.83 -24.48
CA ILE A 680 22.35 -30.88 -24.11
C ILE A 680 23.08 -31.14 -22.77
N HIS A 681 22.54 -31.96 -21.85
CA HIS A 681 23.13 -32.20 -20.51
C HIS A 681 23.39 -33.68 -20.19
N PHE A 682 24.39 -33.95 -19.34
CA PHE A 682 24.78 -35.30 -18.91
C PHE A 682 23.75 -35.95 -17.96
N ILE A 683 23.72 -37.29 -17.90
CA ILE A 683 22.69 -38.09 -17.19
C ILE A 683 22.47 -37.67 -15.72
N HIS A 684 23.54 -37.27 -15.01
CA HIS A 684 23.50 -36.91 -13.59
C HIS A 684 23.10 -35.46 -13.31
N GLU A 685 22.86 -34.65 -14.35
CA GLU A 685 22.48 -33.22 -14.25
C GLU A 685 21.04 -32.98 -14.74
N ARG A 686 20.42 -33.98 -15.37
CA ARG A 686 19.12 -33.84 -16.06
C ARG A 686 17.97 -33.44 -15.12
N ALA A 687 17.95 -33.96 -13.90
CA ALA A 687 16.88 -33.63 -12.95
C ALA A 687 16.93 -32.16 -12.51
N GLN A 688 18.13 -31.60 -12.36
CA GLN A 688 18.35 -30.19 -11.99
C GLN A 688 17.88 -29.21 -13.08
N HIS A 689 18.09 -29.53 -14.36
CA HIS A 689 17.73 -28.61 -15.46
C HIS A 689 16.25 -28.70 -15.88
N LEU A 690 15.59 -29.83 -15.62
CA LEU A 690 14.13 -29.99 -15.84
C LEU A 690 13.26 -29.12 -14.94
N MET A 691 13.87 -28.54 -13.90
CA MET A 691 13.19 -27.91 -12.78
C MET A 691 12.96 -26.40 -12.93
N TRP A 692 13.57 -25.75 -13.92
CA TRP A 692 13.40 -24.31 -14.21
C TRP A 692 12.08 -23.99 -14.94
N GLN A 693 10.97 -24.63 -14.56
CA GLN A 693 9.65 -24.23 -15.04
C GLN A 693 9.11 -23.08 -14.17
N SER A 694 8.76 -21.98 -14.81
CA SER A 694 8.47 -20.69 -14.17
C SER A 694 7.08 -20.64 -13.52
N PRO A 695 6.95 -20.29 -12.22
CA PRO A 695 5.67 -20.02 -11.57
C PRO A 695 5.32 -18.52 -11.65
N ILE A 696 5.00 -18.01 -12.84
CA ILE A 696 4.44 -16.65 -13.00
C ILE A 696 2.93 -16.79 -13.18
N ALA A 697 2.23 -17.00 -12.06
CA ALA A 697 0.76 -17.12 -12.04
C ALA A 697 0.05 -16.11 -11.12
N GLY A 698 0.79 -15.16 -10.53
CA GLY A 698 0.28 -14.32 -9.44
C GLY A 698 -0.05 -12.86 -9.75
N ALA A 699 0.15 -12.34 -10.97
CA ALA A 699 0.31 -10.89 -11.17
C ALA A 699 -0.68 -10.16 -12.09
N VAL A 700 -1.70 -10.77 -12.70
CA VAL A 700 -2.54 -10.07 -13.70
C VAL A 700 -3.99 -10.54 -13.69
N GLY A 701 -4.94 -9.60 -13.75
CA GLY A 701 -6.38 -9.87 -13.75
C GLY A 701 -6.95 -10.51 -15.05
N PRO A 702 -8.25 -10.86 -15.04
CA PRO A 702 -8.93 -11.69 -16.04
C PRO A 702 -8.77 -11.27 -17.50
N GLY A 703 -8.87 -9.96 -17.81
CA GLY A 703 -8.89 -9.46 -19.19
C GLY A 703 -7.55 -9.44 -19.91
N ASN A 704 -6.43 -9.40 -19.18
CA ASN A 704 -5.08 -9.33 -19.77
C ASN A 704 -4.24 -10.57 -19.48
N TRP A 705 -4.78 -11.58 -18.81
CA TRP A 705 -4.07 -12.82 -18.54
C TRP A 705 -3.56 -13.47 -19.83
N TYR A 706 -4.42 -13.58 -20.85
CA TYR A 706 -4.05 -14.12 -22.15
C TYR A 706 -3.11 -13.20 -22.94
N ASN A 707 -3.26 -11.88 -22.81
CA ASN A 707 -2.35 -10.91 -23.43
C ASN A 707 -0.94 -10.96 -22.81
N LEU A 708 -0.83 -11.15 -21.49
CA LEU A 708 0.44 -11.39 -20.82
C LEU A 708 1.04 -12.73 -21.26
N GLY A 709 0.23 -13.79 -21.30
CA GLY A 709 0.65 -15.09 -21.82
C GLY A 709 1.20 -14.98 -23.26
N ALA A 710 0.54 -14.19 -24.11
CA ALA A 710 1.00 -13.88 -25.46
C ALA A 710 2.31 -13.07 -25.45
N ALA A 711 2.43 -12.03 -24.62
CA ALA A 711 3.61 -11.17 -24.53
C ALA A 711 4.85 -11.93 -24.01
N LEU A 712 4.70 -12.73 -22.95
CA LEU A 712 5.76 -13.59 -22.42
C LEU A 712 6.17 -14.67 -23.42
N SER A 713 5.20 -15.26 -24.12
CA SER A 713 5.48 -16.22 -25.20
C SER A 713 6.17 -15.56 -26.39
N ALA A 714 5.82 -14.31 -26.70
CA ALA A 714 6.47 -13.51 -27.75
C ALA A 714 7.90 -13.13 -27.37
N ALA A 715 8.13 -12.70 -26.13
CA ALA A 715 9.48 -12.48 -25.61
C ALA A 715 10.30 -13.78 -25.66
N THR A 716 9.72 -14.90 -25.21
CA THR A 716 10.36 -16.22 -25.28
C THR A 716 10.68 -16.61 -26.72
N LEU A 717 9.78 -16.35 -27.67
CA LEU A 717 10.02 -16.58 -29.10
C LEU A 717 11.18 -15.70 -29.61
N LEU A 718 11.19 -14.42 -29.29
CA LEU A 718 12.23 -13.47 -29.68
C LEU A 718 13.60 -13.85 -29.12
N PHE A 719 13.69 -14.33 -27.88
CA PHE A 719 14.92 -14.87 -27.30
C PHE A 719 15.28 -16.25 -27.89
N SER A 720 14.30 -17.09 -28.19
CA SER A 720 14.56 -18.43 -28.71
C SER A 720 15.12 -18.43 -30.13
N ILE A 721 14.82 -17.39 -30.92
CA ILE A 721 15.36 -17.24 -32.28
C ILE A 721 16.91 -17.23 -32.28
N PRO A 722 17.61 -16.35 -31.52
CA PRO A 722 19.07 -16.38 -31.44
C PRO A 722 19.64 -17.44 -30.47
N PHE A 723 18.95 -17.76 -29.37
CA PHE A 723 19.57 -18.53 -28.26
C PHE A 723 19.25 -20.03 -28.23
N VAL A 724 18.26 -20.52 -28.99
CA VAL A 724 17.98 -21.97 -29.06
C VAL A 724 18.67 -22.56 -30.29
N PRO A 725 19.82 -23.25 -30.13
CA PRO A 725 20.48 -23.94 -31.23
C PRO A 725 19.64 -25.15 -31.69
N GLU A 726 19.80 -25.57 -32.96
CA GLU A 726 19.16 -26.80 -33.45
C GLU A 726 19.77 -28.01 -32.72
N SER A 727 18.93 -28.78 -32.01
CA SER A 727 19.40 -29.89 -31.18
C SER A 727 19.52 -31.23 -31.91
N ARG A 728 19.21 -31.28 -33.21
CA ARG A 728 19.38 -32.50 -34.01
C ARG A 728 20.85 -32.72 -34.38
N TYR A 729 21.53 -33.54 -33.59
CA TYR A 729 22.93 -33.94 -33.77
C TYR A 729 23.08 -35.46 -33.97
N GLU A 730 24.05 -35.88 -34.79
CA GLU A 730 24.53 -37.26 -34.81
C GLU A 730 25.46 -37.50 -33.60
N ARG A 731 25.13 -38.46 -32.73
CA ARG A 731 25.95 -38.81 -31.56
C ARG A 731 26.38 -40.28 -31.60
N SER A 732 27.61 -40.53 -31.13
CA SER A 732 28.14 -41.88 -31.00
C SER A 732 27.44 -42.63 -29.87
N LEU A 733 27.45 -43.96 -29.95
CA LEU A 733 26.85 -44.85 -28.93
C LEU A 733 27.58 -44.80 -27.57
N GLN A 734 28.83 -44.32 -27.58
CA GLN A 734 29.63 -44.08 -26.37
C GLN A 734 29.01 -42.99 -25.48
N ALA A 735 28.39 -41.95 -26.07
CA ALA A 735 27.73 -40.86 -25.33
C ALA A 735 26.48 -41.33 -24.54
N TYR A 736 25.94 -42.51 -24.83
CA TYR A 736 24.81 -43.13 -24.11
C TYR A 736 25.25 -44.18 -23.08
N GLY A 737 26.55 -44.38 -22.88
CA GLY A 737 27.10 -45.29 -21.87
C GLY A 737 26.96 -46.78 -22.20
N GLN A 738 26.80 -47.15 -23.49
CA GLN A 738 26.54 -48.54 -23.91
C GLN A 738 27.76 -49.30 -24.48
N ALA A 739 28.96 -48.70 -24.57
CA ALA A 739 30.17 -49.40 -25.04
C ALA A 739 31.45 -49.01 -24.27
N GLN A 740 32.32 -50.00 -23.97
CA GLN A 740 33.64 -49.79 -23.37
C GLN A 740 34.66 -49.28 -24.41
N VAL A 741 35.50 -48.32 -24.00
CA VAL A 741 36.57 -47.72 -24.83
C VAL A 741 37.86 -48.53 -24.69
N PRO A 742 38.49 -49.01 -25.78
CA PRO A 742 39.88 -49.48 -25.74
C PRO A 742 40.80 -48.29 -25.46
N SER A 743 41.70 -48.41 -24.47
CA SER A 743 42.60 -47.33 -24.09
C SER A 743 43.54 -46.94 -25.24
N GLY A 744 43.37 -45.74 -25.82
CA GLY A 744 44.36 -45.18 -26.75
C GLY A 744 43.87 -44.19 -27.82
N THR A 745 42.57 -44.04 -28.06
CA THR A 745 42.07 -43.10 -29.09
C THR A 745 41.58 -41.79 -28.46
N LYS A 746 42.22 -40.68 -28.82
CA LYS A 746 41.65 -39.34 -28.66
C LYS A 746 40.65 -39.14 -29.80
N ASP A 747 39.36 -39.20 -29.50
CA ASP A 747 38.33 -38.81 -30.47
C ASP A 747 38.08 -37.30 -30.36
N GLU A 748 38.36 -36.57 -31.43
CA GLU A 748 37.75 -35.26 -31.68
C GLU A 748 36.29 -35.52 -32.08
N GLU A 749 35.34 -35.28 -31.16
CA GLU A 749 33.90 -35.35 -31.46
C GLU A 749 33.51 -34.23 -32.43
N GLU A 750 33.40 -34.55 -33.72
CA GLU A 750 32.96 -33.59 -34.74
C GLU A 750 31.42 -33.46 -34.73
N TYR A 751 30.92 -32.38 -34.11
CA TYR A 751 29.51 -32.05 -33.97
C TYR A 751 28.92 -31.53 -35.29
N ARG A 752 28.30 -32.39 -36.11
CA ARG A 752 27.70 -31.99 -37.41
C ARG A 752 26.16 -31.91 -37.34
N PRO A 753 25.54 -30.73 -37.56
CA PRO A 753 24.09 -30.61 -37.70
C PRO A 753 23.59 -31.31 -38.98
N THR A 754 22.60 -32.20 -38.87
CA THR A 754 22.00 -32.85 -40.06
C THR A 754 20.90 -31.99 -40.67
N GLY A 755 21.13 -31.41 -41.85
CA GLY A 755 20.15 -30.54 -42.55
C GLY A 755 19.08 -31.24 -43.40
N LYS A 756 18.89 -32.58 -43.31
CA LYS A 756 17.93 -33.32 -44.15
C LYS A 756 16.75 -33.88 -43.35
N THR A 757 15.52 -33.57 -43.76
CA THR A 757 14.27 -34.09 -43.17
C THR A 757 14.19 -35.62 -43.29
N ASP A 758 13.84 -36.31 -42.19
CA ASP A 758 13.63 -37.77 -42.18
C ASP A 758 12.24 -38.15 -41.66
N VAL A 759 11.27 -38.18 -42.56
CA VAL A 759 9.85 -38.49 -42.27
C VAL A 759 9.68 -39.90 -41.67
N TRP A 760 10.58 -40.83 -41.99
CA TRP A 760 10.49 -42.20 -41.50
C TRP A 760 10.77 -42.29 -40.00
N GLU A 761 11.69 -41.50 -39.46
CA GLU A 761 11.93 -41.43 -38.01
C GLU A 761 10.68 -40.96 -37.24
N GLY A 762 9.91 -40.01 -37.80
CA GLY A 762 8.61 -39.62 -37.26
C GLY A 762 7.60 -40.77 -37.25
N ILE A 763 7.48 -41.50 -38.36
CA ILE A 763 6.58 -42.67 -38.47
C ILE A 763 7.00 -43.79 -37.50
N TYR A 764 8.30 -44.05 -37.38
CA TYR A 764 8.82 -44.99 -36.40
C TYR A 764 8.47 -44.56 -34.98
N CYS A 765 8.60 -43.28 -34.65
CA CYS A 765 8.23 -42.77 -33.32
C CYS A 765 6.79 -43.12 -32.97
N VAL A 766 5.82 -42.83 -33.84
CA VAL A 766 4.40 -43.13 -33.62
C VAL A 766 4.17 -44.63 -33.37
N ARG A 767 4.73 -45.50 -34.22
CA ARG A 767 4.60 -46.96 -34.04
C ARG A 767 5.16 -47.41 -32.69
N ASN A 768 6.33 -46.89 -32.31
CA ASN A 768 6.98 -47.26 -31.06
C ASN A 768 6.23 -46.73 -29.83
N THR A 769 5.60 -45.56 -29.91
CA THR A 769 4.76 -44.99 -28.83
C THR A 769 3.64 -45.96 -28.44
N PHE A 770 2.87 -46.47 -29.41
CA PHE A 770 1.79 -47.42 -29.13
C PHE A 770 2.31 -48.79 -28.67
N GLN A 771 3.52 -49.18 -29.07
CA GLN A 771 4.14 -50.43 -28.64
C GLN A 771 4.58 -50.39 -27.16
N ILE A 772 5.23 -49.31 -26.73
CA ILE A 772 5.71 -49.17 -25.34
C ILE A 772 4.60 -48.83 -24.35
N LEU A 773 3.48 -48.27 -24.83
CA LEU A 773 2.32 -47.91 -24.01
C LEU A 773 1.81 -49.09 -23.16
N LEU A 774 1.91 -50.31 -23.71
CA LEU A 774 1.44 -51.54 -23.07
C LEU A 774 2.47 -52.17 -22.12
N PHE A 775 3.66 -51.58 -21.98
CA PHE A 775 4.64 -52.08 -21.02
C PHE A 775 4.16 -51.79 -19.60
N PRO A 776 4.12 -52.79 -18.69
CA PRO A 776 3.51 -52.62 -17.37
C PRO A 776 4.07 -51.44 -16.57
N ASN A 777 5.38 -51.22 -16.64
CA ASN A 777 6.04 -50.10 -15.94
C ASN A 777 5.81 -48.74 -16.62
N VAL A 778 5.58 -48.72 -17.93
CA VAL A 778 5.23 -47.50 -18.68
C VAL A 778 3.77 -47.13 -18.42
N LEU A 779 2.86 -48.12 -18.48
CA LEU A 779 1.44 -47.99 -18.20
C LEU A 779 1.20 -47.41 -16.81
N TRP A 780 1.82 -48.00 -15.80
CA TRP A 780 1.76 -47.48 -14.44
C TRP A 780 2.28 -46.04 -14.34
N ALA A 781 3.41 -45.73 -14.97
CA ALA A 781 4.04 -44.41 -14.85
C ALA A 781 3.15 -43.30 -15.43
N PHE A 782 2.54 -43.49 -16.61
CA PHE A 782 1.66 -42.46 -17.17
C PHE A 782 0.30 -42.39 -16.46
N CYS A 783 -0.23 -43.50 -15.94
CA CYS A 783 -1.45 -43.49 -15.14
C CYS A 783 -1.25 -42.75 -13.81
N LEU A 784 -0.14 -43.00 -13.10
CA LEU A 784 0.22 -42.26 -11.89
C LEU A 784 0.34 -40.75 -12.18
N ASN A 785 1.08 -40.41 -13.23
CA ASN A 785 1.28 -39.02 -13.63
C ASN A 785 -0.06 -38.34 -13.97
N GLY A 786 -0.87 -39.00 -14.80
CA GLY A 786 -2.21 -38.58 -15.20
C GLY A 786 -3.17 -38.39 -14.03
N LEU A 787 -3.14 -39.28 -13.05
CA LEU A 787 -3.94 -39.16 -11.82
C LEU A 787 -3.51 -37.93 -11.00
N THR A 788 -2.21 -37.75 -10.77
CA THR A 788 -1.72 -36.62 -9.96
C THR A 788 -1.99 -35.26 -10.61
N ILE A 789 -1.88 -35.13 -11.94
CA ILE A 789 -2.26 -33.90 -12.64
C ILE A 789 -3.79 -33.72 -12.64
N GLY A 790 -4.56 -34.78 -12.89
CA GLY A 790 -6.02 -34.72 -12.95
C GLY A 790 -6.65 -34.31 -11.63
N THR A 791 -6.16 -34.85 -10.51
CA THR A 791 -6.60 -34.43 -9.19
C THR A 791 -6.15 -33.00 -8.87
N ASN A 792 -4.95 -32.58 -9.27
CA ASN A 792 -4.51 -31.20 -9.10
C ASN A 792 -5.38 -30.21 -9.89
N VAL A 793 -5.81 -30.57 -11.11
CA VAL A 793 -6.77 -29.81 -11.92
C VAL A 793 -8.13 -29.78 -11.23
N SER A 794 -8.60 -30.91 -10.68
CA SER A 794 -9.88 -31.01 -9.96
C SER A 794 -9.92 -30.15 -8.69
N ILE A 795 -8.81 -30.06 -7.96
CA ILE A 795 -8.63 -29.10 -6.86
C ILE A 795 -8.68 -27.67 -7.43
N GLY A 796 -7.93 -27.42 -8.51
CA GLY A 796 -7.86 -26.13 -9.20
C GLY A 796 -9.21 -25.58 -9.68
N THR A 797 -10.14 -26.44 -10.07
CA THR A 797 -11.48 -26.05 -10.54
C THR A 797 -12.48 -25.82 -9.40
N THR A 798 -12.20 -26.31 -8.19
CA THR A 798 -13.17 -26.33 -7.08
C THR A 798 -12.79 -25.42 -5.91
N PHE A 799 -11.50 -25.12 -5.71
CA PHE A 799 -11.06 -24.40 -4.50
C PHE A 799 -11.66 -23.00 -4.39
N GLY A 800 -11.88 -22.33 -5.52
CA GLY A 800 -12.46 -20.97 -5.54
C GLY A 800 -13.83 -20.98 -4.87
N THR A 801 -14.70 -21.90 -5.30
CA THR A 801 -16.01 -22.13 -4.70
C THR A 801 -15.92 -22.52 -3.23
N VAL A 802 -15.01 -23.42 -2.86
CA VAL A 802 -14.84 -23.84 -1.45
C VAL A 802 -14.44 -22.65 -0.56
N MET A 803 -13.47 -21.86 -0.99
CA MET A 803 -12.99 -20.72 -0.21
C MET A 803 -14.05 -19.64 -0.05
N THR A 804 -14.83 -19.38 -1.09
CA THR A 804 -15.81 -18.29 -1.09
C THR A 804 -17.12 -18.69 -0.42
N SER A 805 -17.67 -19.86 -0.77
CA SER A 805 -18.96 -20.32 -0.24
C SER A 805 -18.85 -20.99 1.15
N ALA A 806 -17.79 -21.75 1.42
CA ALA A 806 -17.66 -22.51 2.67
C ALA A 806 -16.87 -21.75 3.75
N TYR A 807 -15.82 -21.01 3.36
CA TYR A 807 -14.95 -20.27 4.29
C TYR A 807 -15.17 -18.75 4.30
N GLY A 808 -16.08 -18.23 3.48
CA GLY A 808 -16.45 -16.81 3.45
C GLY A 808 -15.34 -15.88 2.94
N TRP A 809 -14.35 -16.40 2.20
CA TRP A 809 -13.32 -15.57 1.59
C TRP A 809 -13.90 -14.74 0.44
N PRO A 810 -13.56 -13.45 0.32
CA PRO A 810 -13.87 -12.68 -0.86
C PRO A 810 -13.29 -13.32 -2.14
N ASP A 811 -14.03 -13.32 -3.24
CA ASP A 811 -13.60 -13.87 -4.55
C ASP A 811 -12.20 -13.35 -4.94
N ARG A 812 -11.93 -12.06 -4.70
CA ARG A 812 -10.63 -11.38 -4.93
C ARG A 812 -9.44 -11.91 -4.11
N SER A 813 -9.70 -12.62 -3.03
CA SER A 813 -8.67 -13.18 -2.14
C SER A 813 -8.56 -14.70 -2.22
N SER A 814 -9.59 -15.38 -2.75
CA SER A 814 -9.67 -16.84 -2.86
C SER A 814 -8.46 -17.46 -3.53
N SER A 815 -7.83 -16.78 -4.48
CA SER A 815 -6.65 -17.29 -5.19
C SER A 815 -5.34 -17.21 -4.39
N TYR A 816 -5.28 -16.47 -3.27
CA TYR A 816 -4.08 -16.43 -2.43
C TYR A 816 -3.73 -17.78 -1.83
N VAL A 817 -4.67 -18.73 -1.81
CA VAL A 817 -4.37 -20.12 -1.44
C VAL A 817 -3.28 -20.75 -2.32
N ASN A 818 -3.09 -20.26 -3.55
CA ASN A 818 -2.01 -20.71 -4.44
C ASN A 818 -0.61 -20.21 -4.03
N ALA A 819 -0.50 -19.26 -3.09
CA ALA A 819 0.80 -18.83 -2.55
C ALA A 819 1.58 -20.02 -1.93
N GLY A 820 0.88 -21.02 -1.41
CA GLY A 820 1.49 -22.27 -0.96
C GLY A 820 2.25 -23.02 -2.07
N GLN A 821 1.83 -22.91 -3.34
CA GLN A 821 2.54 -23.51 -4.47
C GLN A 821 3.86 -22.80 -4.78
N ILE A 822 3.99 -21.50 -4.48
CA ILE A 822 5.27 -20.77 -4.60
C ILE A 822 6.28 -21.34 -3.61
N VAL A 823 5.84 -21.62 -2.37
CA VAL A 823 6.68 -22.29 -1.37
C VAL A 823 7.12 -23.66 -1.86
N VAL A 824 6.21 -24.43 -2.47
CA VAL A 824 6.54 -25.72 -3.09
C VAL A 824 7.51 -25.56 -4.27
N ALA A 825 7.40 -24.51 -5.08
CA ALA A 825 8.37 -24.25 -6.15
C ALA A 825 9.76 -23.98 -5.56
N ILE A 826 9.88 -23.13 -4.54
CA ILE A 826 11.17 -22.80 -3.92
C ILE A 826 11.78 -23.99 -3.17
N VAL A 827 10.97 -24.71 -2.39
CA VAL A 827 11.43 -25.81 -1.51
C VAL A 827 11.50 -27.15 -2.25
N GLY A 828 10.60 -27.38 -3.20
CA GLY A 828 10.56 -28.57 -4.03
C GLY A 828 11.80 -28.68 -4.91
N LEU A 829 12.32 -27.54 -5.41
CA LEU A 829 13.57 -27.43 -6.19
C LEU A 829 14.74 -28.17 -5.53
N PRO A 830 15.17 -27.83 -4.30
CA PRO A 830 16.23 -28.56 -3.62
C PRO A 830 15.90 -30.03 -3.30
N ILE A 831 14.66 -30.32 -2.90
CA ILE A 831 14.30 -31.64 -2.39
C ILE A 831 14.18 -32.67 -3.52
N LEU A 832 13.47 -32.32 -4.58
CA LEU A 832 13.17 -33.23 -5.70
C LEU A 832 14.26 -33.21 -6.79
N GLY A 833 14.99 -32.11 -6.93
CA GLY A 833 16.14 -32.00 -7.83
C GLY A 833 17.43 -32.50 -7.18
N TYR A 834 18.05 -31.67 -6.34
CA TYR A 834 19.35 -32.01 -5.72
C TYR A 834 19.28 -33.28 -4.85
N GLY A 835 18.15 -33.49 -4.15
CA GLY A 835 17.93 -34.72 -3.38
C GLY A 835 17.89 -35.98 -4.25
N SER A 836 17.31 -35.89 -5.44
CA SER A 836 17.24 -36.98 -6.43
C SER A 836 18.62 -37.41 -6.91
N ASP A 837 19.45 -36.43 -7.30
CA ASP A 837 20.77 -36.72 -7.83
C ASP A 837 21.72 -37.24 -6.74
N LYS A 838 21.64 -36.69 -5.51
CA LYS A 838 22.37 -37.22 -4.36
C LYS A 838 21.99 -38.67 -4.05
N LEU A 839 20.70 -39.01 -4.08
CA LEU A 839 20.22 -40.36 -3.78
C LEU A 839 20.78 -41.38 -4.79
N ILE A 840 20.86 -40.99 -6.06
CA ILE A 840 21.34 -41.85 -7.13
C ILE A 840 22.83 -42.05 -7.07
N THR A 841 23.61 -40.98 -6.89
CA THR A 841 25.06 -41.10 -6.72
C THR A 841 25.39 -41.94 -5.49
N TRP A 842 24.66 -41.76 -4.39
CA TRP A 842 24.80 -42.58 -3.19
C TRP A 842 24.52 -44.06 -3.48
N LYS A 843 23.42 -44.40 -4.17
CA LYS A 843 23.08 -45.79 -4.45
C LYS A 843 23.98 -46.43 -5.51
N ALA A 844 24.40 -45.68 -6.53
CA ALA A 844 25.38 -46.13 -7.52
C ALA A 844 26.74 -46.41 -6.86
N SER A 845 27.18 -45.57 -5.91
CA SER A 845 28.41 -45.81 -5.14
C SER A 845 28.37 -47.12 -4.34
N ARG A 846 27.17 -47.54 -3.91
CA ARG A 846 26.93 -48.82 -3.22
C ARG A 846 26.70 -50.00 -4.17
N ASN A 847 26.62 -49.75 -5.48
CA ASN A 847 26.36 -50.74 -6.52
C ASN A 847 27.49 -50.78 -7.56
N ASN A 848 28.75 -50.73 -7.10
CA ASN A 848 29.95 -50.75 -7.95
C ASN A 848 29.95 -49.70 -9.10
N GLY A 849 29.33 -48.54 -8.87
CA GLY A 849 29.21 -47.46 -9.86
C GLY A 849 28.10 -47.67 -10.90
N VAL A 850 27.29 -48.72 -10.81
CA VAL A 850 26.22 -49.02 -11.77
C VAL A 850 24.91 -48.34 -11.36
N HIS A 851 24.42 -47.44 -12.22
CA HIS A 851 23.11 -46.79 -12.07
C HIS A 851 21.97 -47.73 -12.44
N GLU A 852 20.97 -47.83 -11.58
CA GLU A 852 19.74 -48.59 -11.83
C GLU A 852 18.55 -47.64 -11.84
N PRO A 853 17.77 -47.58 -12.93
CA PRO A 853 16.65 -46.65 -13.06
C PRO A 853 15.61 -46.77 -11.93
N GLU A 854 15.40 -47.97 -11.38
CA GLU A 854 14.50 -48.22 -10.25
C GLU A 854 14.83 -47.38 -9.00
N SER A 855 16.08 -46.94 -8.85
CA SER A 855 16.50 -46.04 -7.77
C SER A 855 15.74 -44.71 -7.75
N ARG A 856 15.25 -44.25 -8.91
CA ARG A 856 14.42 -43.04 -9.03
C ARG A 856 13.06 -43.21 -8.34
N LEU A 857 12.54 -44.44 -8.23
CA LEU A 857 11.22 -44.69 -7.64
C LEU A 857 11.20 -44.47 -6.12
N MET A 858 12.35 -44.53 -5.44
CA MET A 858 12.44 -44.23 -4.01
C MET A 858 12.06 -42.77 -3.71
N LEU A 859 12.24 -41.88 -4.69
CA LEU A 859 11.89 -40.46 -4.58
C LEU A 859 10.39 -40.22 -4.58
N LEU A 860 9.58 -41.18 -5.04
CA LEU A 860 8.12 -41.09 -5.03
C LEU A 860 7.51 -41.28 -3.64
N GLY A 861 8.24 -41.89 -2.69
CA GLY A 861 7.69 -42.21 -1.38
C GLY A 861 7.17 -40.97 -0.63
N LEU A 862 7.99 -39.92 -0.55
CA LEU A 862 7.62 -38.67 0.12
C LEU A 862 6.51 -37.90 -0.62
N PRO A 863 6.65 -37.57 -1.92
CA PRO A 863 5.62 -36.83 -2.67
C PRO A 863 4.26 -37.53 -2.69
N LEU A 864 4.23 -38.85 -2.90
CA LEU A 864 2.94 -39.56 -2.97
C LEU A 864 2.28 -39.69 -1.59
N SER A 865 3.05 -39.87 -0.50
CA SER A 865 2.49 -39.85 0.85
C SER A 865 1.88 -38.47 1.18
N VAL A 866 2.59 -37.40 0.82
CA VAL A 866 2.11 -36.02 0.96
C VAL A 866 0.88 -35.77 0.09
N GLY A 867 0.83 -36.32 -1.12
CA GLY A 867 -0.33 -36.24 -2.01
C GLY A 867 -1.58 -36.93 -1.46
N VAL A 868 -1.43 -38.14 -0.91
CA VAL A 868 -2.55 -38.85 -0.26
C VAL A 868 -3.13 -38.01 0.87
N MET A 869 -2.26 -37.48 1.75
CA MET A 869 -2.70 -36.58 2.82
C MET A 869 -3.35 -35.31 2.28
N GLY A 870 -2.76 -34.69 1.25
CA GLY A 870 -3.27 -33.47 0.64
C GLY A 870 -4.69 -33.64 0.07
N ALA A 871 -4.94 -34.73 -0.66
CA ALA A 871 -6.28 -35.00 -1.20
C ALA A 871 -7.31 -35.24 -0.10
N VAL A 872 -6.97 -36.04 0.92
CA VAL A 872 -7.88 -36.31 2.05
C VAL A 872 -8.17 -35.03 2.86
N ILE A 873 -7.13 -34.24 3.17
CA ILE A 873 -7.30 -32.96 3.89
C ILE A 873 -8.16 -32.00 3.08
N TYR A 874 -7.97 -31.91 1.76
CA TYR A 874 -8.78 -31.06 0.90
C TYR A 874 -10.27 -31.49 0.95
N GLY A 875 -10.54 -32.78 0.80
CA GLY A 875 -11.90 -33.32 0.87
C GLY A 875 -12.59 -33.02 2.20
N GLN A 876 -11.91 -33.30 3.31
CA GLN A 876 -12.46 -33.04 4.64
C GLN A 876 -12.62 -31.55 4.95
N ALA A 877 -11.67 -30.72 4.55
CA ALA A 877 -11.73 -29.28 4.78
C ALA A 877 -12.80 -28.61 3.90
N ALA A 878 -13.08 -29.13 2.72
CA ALA A 878 -14.15 -28.62 1.87
C ALA A 878 -15.54 -29.08 2.32
N GLU A 879 -15.67 -30.30 2.85
CA GLU A 879 -16.93 -30.87 3.35
C GLU A 879 -17.35 -30.32 4.72
N TYR A 880 -16.38 -30.11 5.62
CA TYR A 880 -16.62 -29.70 7.01
C TYR A 880 -15.90 -28.38 7.36
N PRO A 881 -16.25 -27.26 6.72
CA PRO A 881 -15.60 -25.96 6.91
C PRO A 881 -15.69 -25.42 8.35
N GLU A 882 -16.65 -25.89 9.15
CA GLU A 882 -16.82 -25.52 10.56
C GLU A 882 -15.84 -26.21 11.52
N LYS A 883 -15.21 -27.31 11.09
CA LYS A 883 -14.30 -28.11 11.94
C LYS A 883 -12.82 -27.86 11.65
N LEU A 884 -12.50 -27.44 10.44
CA LEU A 884 -11.13 -27.25 9.97
C LEU A 884 -10.90 -25.79 9.61
N HIS A 885 -9.73 -25.26 9.93
CA HIS A 885 -9.39 -23.87 9.58
C HIS A 885 -9.12 -23.77 8.08
N TRP A 886 -9.44 -22.64 7.44
CA TRP A 886 -9.23 -22.40 6.00
C TRP A 886 -7.80 -22.70 5.52
N PHE A 887 -6.81 -22.60 6.43
CA PHE A 887 -5.42 -22.95 6.14
C PHE A 887 -5.23 -24.42 5.74
N ALA A 888 -6.14 -25.32 6.14
CA ALA A 888 -6.15 -26.71 5.70
C ALA A 888 -6.29 -26.82 4.17
N ILE A 889 -7.11 -25.97 3.54
CA ILE A 889 -7.24 -25.90 2.08
C ILE A 889 -5.92 -25.43 1.44
N VAL A 890 -5.31 -24.37 1.97
CA VAL A 890 -4.02 -23.84 1.49
C VAL A 890 -2.92 -24.90 1.57
N ALA A 891 -2.80 -25.56 2.72
CA ALA A 891 -1.83 -26.63 2.93
C ALA A 891 -2.09 -27.80 1.99
N ALA A 892 -3.35 -28.23 1.84
CA ALA A 892 -3.73 -29.34 0.97
C ALA A 892 -3.40 -29.07 -0.51
N ILE A 893 -3.67 -27.87 -1.01
CA ILE A 893 -3.33 -27.44 -2.38
C ILE A 893 -1.81 -27.52 -2.59
N ALA A 894 -1.01 -27.00 -1.65
CA ALA A 894 0.44 -27.06 -1.73
C ALA A 894 0.97 -28.51 -1.65
N MET A 895 0.43 -29.32 -0.73
CA MET A 895 0.79 -30.73 -0.56
C MET A 895 0.52 -31.54 -1.83
N TYR A 896 -0.65 -31.35 -2.45
CA TYR A 896 -0.98 -32.08 -3.66
C TYR A 896 -0.19 -31.59 -4.88
N TYR A 897 0.09 -30.30 -4.96
CA TYR A 897 0.98 -29.75 -5.98
C TYR A 897 2.41 -30.33 -5.87
N PHE A 898 2.94 -30.50 -4.66
CA PHE A 898 4.22 -31.17 -4.43
C PHE A 898 4.20 -32.64 -4.88
N ALA A 899 3.10 -33.35 -4.64
CA ALA A 899 2.89 -34.72 -5.12
C ALA A 899 2.89 -34.81 -6.65
N PHE A 900 2.21 -33.87 -7.32
CA PHE A 900 2.20 -33.75 -8.77
C PHE A 900 3.61 -33.51 -9.32
N VAL A 901 4.34 -32.51 -8.80
CA VAL A 901 5.70 -32.19 -9.27
C VAL A 901 6.64 -33.38 -9.06
N GLY A 902 6.63 -34.00 -7.87
CA GLY A 902 7.47 -35.15 -7.56
C GLY A 902 7.12 -36.39 -8.39
N GLY A 903 5.82 -36.69 -8.53
CA GLY A 903 5.31 -37.75 -9.39
C GLY A 903 5.76 -37.58 -10.84
N ASN A 904 5.71 -36.34 -11.33
CA ASN A 904 6.08 -36.02 -12.69
C ASN A 904 7.58 -36.23 -12.97
N ILE A 905 8.43 -35.63 -12.14
CA ILE A 905 9.89 -35.70 -12.31
C ILE A 905 10.37 -37.15 -12.22
N ALA A 906 9.94 -37.89 -11.20
CA ALA A 906 10.39 -39.26 -10.99
C ALA A 906 9.89 -40.20 -12.11
N ALA A 907 8.66 -40.03 -12.61
CA ALA A 907 8.14 -40.85 -13.71
C ALA A 907 8.90 -40.58 -15.02
N ILE A 908 9.12 -39.32 -15.39
CA ILE A 908 9.85 -38.96 -16.63
C ILE A 908 11.28 -39.51 -16.58
N THR A 909 12.00 -39.23 -15.50
CA THR A 909 13.39 -39.67 -15.35
C THR A 909 13.51 -41.18 -15.27
N TYR A 910 12.60 -41.87 -14.58
CA TYR A 910 12.55 -43.34 -14.55
C TYR A 910 12.36 -43.96 -15.94
N LEU A 911 11.47 -43.40 -16.76
CA LEU A 911 11.21 -43.92 -18.11
C LEU A 911 12.37 -43.64 -19.07
N LEU A 912 12.96 -42.44 -19.01
CA LEU A 912 14.13 -42.07 -19.81
C LEU A 912 15.33 -42.95 -19.46
N ASP A 913 15.55 -43.23 -18.18
CA ASP A 913 16.63 -44.11 -17.71
C ASP A 913 16.32 -45.59 -18.03
N SER A 914 15.05 -45.99 -18.06
CA SER A 914 14.63 -47.37 -18.36
C SER A 914 14.68 -47.73 -19.84
N TYR A 915 14.39 -46.78 -20.74
CA TYR A 915 14.32 -47.01 -22.19
C TYR A 915 14.99 -45.87 -22.99
N PRO A 916 16.30 -45.61 -22.80
CA PRO A 916 16.99 -44.47 -23.41
C PRO A 916 16.96 -44.49 -24.94
N ALA A 917 17.03 -45.68 -25.55
CA ALA A 917 16.93 -45.85 -27.01
C ALA A 917 15.54 -45.47 -27.59
N ARG A 918 14.53 -45.31 -26.72
CA ARG A 918 13.16 -44.93 -27.05
C ARG A 918 12.72 -43.68 -26.27
N ALA A 919 13.66 -42.78 -25.93
CA ALA A 919 13.39 -41.57 -25.17
C ALA A 919 12.25 -40.73 -25.75
N GLY A 920 12.24 -40.50 -27.07
CA GLY A 920 11.16 -39.76 -27.77
C GLY A 920 9.77 -40.39 -27.55
N PRO A 921 9.56 -41.67 -27.92
CA PRO A 921 8.33 -42.39 -27.62
C PRO A 921 7.94 -42.40 -26.13
N CYS A 922 8.90 -42.58 -25.21
CA CYS A 922 8.63 -42.58 -23.77
C CYS A 922 8.12 -41.23 -23.28
N LEU A 923 8.69 -40.14 -23.79
CA LEU A 923 8.23 -38.79 -23.53
C LEU A 923 6.82 -38.57 -24.07
N ILE A 924 6.52 -39.05 -25.28
CA ILE A 924 5.14 -38.99 -25.80
C ILE A 924 4.19 -39.77 -24.90
N VAL A 925 4.54 -40.98 -24.47
CA VAL A 925 3.63 -41.76 -23.63
C VAL A 925 3.35 -41.05 -22.30
N ILE A 926 4.40 -40.58 -21.62
CA ILE A 926 4.24 -39.94 -20.32
C ILE A 926 3.54 -38.58 -20.42
N THR A 927 3.74 -37.79 -21.48
CA THR A 927 3.16 -36.44 -21.59
C THR A 927 1.84 -36.40 -22.38
N ALA A 928 1.66 -37.28 -23.38
CA ALA A 928 0.43 -37.32 -24.17
C ALA A 928 -0.67 -38.09 -23.43
N PHE A 929 -0.39 -39.30 -22.97
CA PHE A 929 -1.40 -40.16 -22.38
C PHE A 929 -1.79 -39.75 -20.97
N ARG A 930 -0.91 -39.07 -20.22
CA ARG A 930 -1.30 -38.42 -18.96
C ARG A 930 -2.39 -37.38 -19.17
N GLY A 931 -2.39 -36.65 -20.30
CA GLY A 931 -3.38 -35.60 -20.58
C GLY A 931 -4.79 -36.17 -20.74
N PHE A 932 -4.90 -37.33 -21.39
CA PHE A 932 -6.16 -38.07 -21.49
C PHE A 932 -6.63 -38.61 -20.13
N VAL A 933 -5.71 -39.16 -19.33
CA VAL A 933 -6.04 -39.63 -17.96
C VAL A 933 -6.45 -38.45 -17.07
N SER A 934 -5.73 -37.32 -17.14
CA SER A 934 -6.03 -36.07 -16.43
C SER A 934 -7.44 -35.60 -16.73
N PHE A 935 -7.78 -35.53 -18.02
CA PHE A 935 -9.12 -35.17 -18.48
C PHE A 935 -10.16 -36.12 -17.91
N GLY A 936 -9.94 -37.44 -17.98
CA GLY A 936 -10.87 -38.42 -17.41
C GLY A 936 -11.10 -38.25 -15.90
N VAL A 937 -10.08 -37.84 -15.15
CA VAL A 937 -10.18 -37.57 -13.71
C VAL A 937 -10.92 -36.27 -13.42
N SER A 938 -10.71 -35.20 -14.20
CA SER A 938 -11.28 -33.87 -13.92
C SER A 938 -12.61 -33.57 -14.62
N TYR A 939 -12.98 -34.29 -15.67
CA TYR A 939 -14.17 -34.00 -16.50
C TYR A 939 -15.49 -34.15 -15.75
N GLY A 940 -15.58 -35.13 -14.86
CA GLY A 940 -16.80 -35.41 -14.08
C GLY A 940 -16.74 -34.93 -12.63
N ILE A 941 -15.83 -34.02 -12.27
CA ILE A 941 -15.62 -33.66 -10.86
C ILE A 941 -16.87 -33.04 -10.22
N SER A 942 -17.60 -32.19 -10.97
CA SER A 942 -18.82 -31.53 -10.47
C SER A 942 -19.91 -32.56 -10.15
N ASP A 943 -20.22 -33.46 -11.08
CA ASP A 943 -21.22 -34.53 -10.89
C ASP A 943 -20.81 -35.50 -9.77
N PHE A 944 -19.50 -35.74 -9.62
CA PHE A 944 -18.99 -36.59 -8.56
C PHE A 944 -19.19 -35.94 -7.19
N ILE A 945 -18.88 -34.64 -7.05
CA ILE A 945 -19.10 -33.88 -5.81
C ILE A 945 -20.59 -33.81 -5.48
N GLU A 946 -21.46 -33.60 -6.47
CA GLU A 946 -22.91 -33.57 -6.25
C GLU A 946 -23.45 -34.91 -5.72
N SER A 947 -22.89 -36.03 -6.17
CA SER A 947 -23.35 -37.37 -5.77
C SER A 947 -22.73 -37.91 -4.49
N HIS A 948 -21.47 -37.56 -4.17
CA HIS A 948 -20.70 -38.17 -3.07
C HIS A 948 -20.04 -37.17 -2.11
N GLY A 949 -20.25 -35.86 -2.29
CA GLY A 949 -19.64 -34.80 -1.48
C GLY A 949 -18.15 -34.60 -1.77
N TYR A 950 -17.56 -33.56 -1.17
CA TYR A 950 -16.13 -33.26 -1.32
C TYR A 950 -15.25 -34.35 -0.69
N ASP A 951 -15.63 -34.84 0.49
CA ASP A 951 -14.88 -35.89 1.19
C ASP A 951 -14.86 -37.21 0.41
N GLY A 952 -16.01 -37.63 -0.13
CA GLY A 952 -16.10 -38.85 -0.95
C GLY A 952 -15.26 -38.76 -2.22
N CYS A 953 -15.28 -37.62 -2.91
CA CYS A 953 -14.53 -37.40 -4.15
C CYS A 953 -13.02 -37.36 -3.94
N PHE A 954 -12.54 -36.45 -3.08
CA PHE A 954 -11.11 -36.26 -2.88
C PHE A 954 -10.50 -37.37 -2.00
N GLY A 955 -11.30 -38.01 -1.14
CA GLY A 955 -10.93 -39.27 -0.49
C GLY A 955 -10.71 -40.40 -1.50
N THR A 956 -11.54 -40.52 -2.54
CA THR A 956 -11.34 -41.48 -3.64
C THR A 956 -10.04 -41.19 -4.40
N PHE A 957 -9.75 -39.93 -4.72
CA PHE A 957 -8.48 -39.54 -5.36
C PHE A 957 -7.26 -39.80 -4.47
N GLY A 958 -7.38 -39.57 -3.15
CA GLY A 958 -6.37 -39.96 -2.17
C GLY A 958 -6.13 -41.47 -2.16
N GLY A 959 -7.20 -42.27 -2.17
CA GLY A 959 -7.14 -43.73 -2.23
C GLY A 959 -6.50 -44.26 -3.52
N LEU A 960 -6.86 -43.69 -4.67
CA LEU A 960 -6.23 -44.03 -5.95
C LEU A 960 -4.74 -43.66 -5.96
N THR A 961 -4.39 -42.48 -5.43
CA THR A 961 -2.99 -42.05 -5.33
C THR A 961 -2.19 -43.00 -4.44
N ALA A 962 -2.76 -43.46 -3.33
CA ALA A 962 -2.16 -44.47 -2.47
C ALA A 962 -2.01 -45.83 -3.19
N ALA A 963 -3.01 -46.26 -3.96
CA ALA A 963 -2.95 -47.49 -4.74
C ALA A 963 -1.81 -47.46 -5.76
N PHE A 964 -1.67 -46.37 -6.53
CA PHE A 964 -0.56 -46.21 -7.47
C PHE A 964 0.81 -46.06 -6.79
N ALA A 965 0.86 -45.47 -5.59
CA ALA A 965 2.07 -45.42 -4.77
C ALA A 965 2.50 -46.82 -4.31
N ILE A 966 1.55 -47.66 -3.88
CA ILE A 966 1.81 -49.05 -3.50
C ILE A 966 2.29 -49.86 -4.70
N LEU A 967 1.72 -49.64 -5.89
CA LEU A 967 2.16 -50.29 -7.14
C LEU A 967 3.61 -49.93 -7.54
N ALA A 968 4.18 -48.84 -7.02
CA ALA A 968 5.60 -48.52 -7.21
C ALA A 968 6.52 -49.58 -6.57
N ILE A 969 6.10 -50.21 -5.48
CA ILE A 969 6.88 -51.20 -4.72
C ILE A 969 7.17 -52.46 -5.57
N PRO A 970 6.18 -53.17 -6.16
CA PRO A 970 6.48 -54.30 -7.04
C PRO A 970 7.26 -53.86 -8.28
N ILE A 971 7.02 -52.67 -8.83
CA ILE A 971 7.79 -52.16 -9.98
C ILE A 971 9.25 -51.90 -9.60
N TYR A 972 9.53 -51.45 -8.37
CA TYR A 972 10.89 -51.30 -7.86
C TYR A 972 11.63 -52.63 -7.75
N PHE A 973 11.00 -53.67 -7.21
CA PHE A 973 11.66 -54.97 -7.04
C PHE A 973 11.72 -55.81 -8.33
N PHE A 974 10.69 -55.75 -9.17
CA PHE A 974 10.59 -56.54 -10.40
C PHE A 974 10.98 -55.76 -11.67
N GLY A 975 11.33 -54.48 -11.57
CA GLY A 975 11.62 -53.58 -12.69
C GLY A 975 12.65 -54.14 -13.66
N LYS A 976 13.75 -54.71 -13.16
CA LYS A 976 14.77 -55.38 -13.99
C LYS A 976 14.21 -56.53 -14.82
N ARG A 977 13.30 -57.33 -14.25
CA ARG A 977 12.65 -58.45 -14.97
C ARG A 977 11.67 -57.93 -16.01
N ILE A 978 10.91 -56.88 -15.67
CA ILE A 978 9.98 -56.21 -16.60
C ILE A 978 10.77 -55.66 -17.78
N ARG A 979 11.86 -54.90 -17.56
CA ARG A 979 12.72 -54.38 -18.63
C ARG A 979 13.40 -55.46 -19.46
N ARG A 980 13.83 -56.57 -18.85
CA ARG A 980 14.41 -57.70 -19.60
C ARG A 980 13.36 -58.38 -20.50
N PHE A 981 12.12 -58.45 -20.03
CA PHE A 981 10.99 -58.98 -20.80
C PHE A 981 10.62 -58.03 -21.95
N THR A 982 10.40 -56.76 -21.66
CA THR A 982 10.01 -55.73 -22.63
C THR A 982 11.14 -55.35 -23.60
N GLY A 983 12.40 -55.57 -23.19
CA GLY A 983 13.62 -55.25 -23.92
C GLY A 983 13.68 -55.82 -25.34
N LYS A 984 13.03 -56.97 -25.58
CA LYS A 984 12.94 -57.62 -26.90
C LYS A 984 12.25 -56.76 -27.94
N TRP A 985 11.35 -55.88 -27.50
CA TRP A 985 10.53 -55.00 -28.31
C TRP A 985 11.03 -53.55 -28.31
N SER A 986 12.03 -53.22 -27.49
CA SER A 986 12.58 -51.87 -27.39
C SER A 986 13.86 -51.64 -28.22
N VAL A 987 14.41 -52.67 -28.87
CA VAL A 987 15.61 -52.61 -29.75
C VAL A 987 15.20 -52.39 -31.22
N LYS A 988 15.97 -51.61 -32.02
CA LYS A 988 15.68 -51.32 -33.45
C LYS A 988 15.96 -52.56 -34.34
N GLU A 989 15.05 -52.91 -35.27
CA GLU A 989 15.13 -54.11 -36.13
C GLU A 989 16.04 -53.99 -37.39
N LYS A 990 16.51 -52.80 -37.81
CA LYS A 990 17.41 -52.64 -38.98
C LYS A 990 18.57 -51.67 -38.69
N PRO A 991 19.84 -52.07 -38.90
CA PRO A 991 21.02 -51.27 -38.56
C PRO A 991 21.57 -50.41 -39.72
N THR A 992 20.78 -50.07 -40.75
CA THR A 992 21.33 -49.53 -42.02
C THR A 992 21.35 -48.00 -42.15
N ARG A 993 21.07 -47.23 -41.10
CA ARG A 993 21.39 -45.80 -41.04
C ARG A 993 21.86 -45.45 -39.61
N PRO A 994 22.94 -44.67 -39.45
CA PRO A 994 23.45 -44.30 -38.13
C PRO A 994 22.54 -43.25 -37.48
N SER A 995 21.34 -43.66 -37.07
CA SER A 995 20.57 -43.00 -36.02
C SER A 995 20.46 -43.97 -34.84
N MET A 996 21.56 -44.00 -34.08
CA MET A 996 21.69 -44.44 -32.69
C MET A 996 20.95 -45.74 -32.31
N ALA A 997 21.62 -46.89 -32.49
CA ALA A 997 21.51 -48.07 -31.62
C ALA A 997 22.56 -49.13 -31.98
N ARG A 998 23.54 -49.31 -31.10
CA ARG A 998 24.25 -50.57 -30.83
C ARG A 998 24.63 -50.59 -29.36
#